data_AF-A0A672ZCK4-F1
#
_entry.id   AF-A0A672ZCK4-F1
#
_cell.length_a   1.000
_cell.length_b   1.000
_cell.length_c   1.000
_cell.angle_alpha   90.00
_cell.angle_beta   90.00
_cell.angle_gamma   90.00
#
_symmetry.space_group_name_H-M   'P 1'
#
loop_
_entity.id
_entity.type
_entity.pdbx_description
1 polymer ?
#
loop_
_entity_poly.entity_id
_entity_poly.type
_entity_poly.pdbx_seq_one_letter_code
_entity_poly.pdbx_strand_id
1 'polypeptide(L)'
;MSVEMVEVSVKAPEPTRPAGVLQQNRVFLDFFWDLAKPDQEVRLKAVQNLIQYLKNNNKADELEYTLKRLVDGLSHGREAARPGFSLALGQSAPQVSIKLLRNAVFGNLFGILSLHQSGRLSTEPQVVLGCVQLLQHLSQYRQHLKDLPNKTMMEILNEVPGEVFEEVLLEALQTDLASAFRTPEQLQLLLVALQRFPQTLKPKKLKKLLGSSTVINADNVPRLIEVLKMAARSVKKDCVLPAVGLDLLKLSLKEDSFHLFWTEVITKAMFKEQAGPTHYLSFRLLGAALPFLSVDQLRDVLSGDVMMHYGEHVLSAQQSNRFKLSPEMDVYVSDFLQGCEDPDKQLAVMVGFSSLSNQGYPVVPSVWRVVQHLQPATLHTYVDWLQSMFLQPELDKLLDFSTRKQKDSQGCQENSIFRLRKWIVARLSSLIDNHQVKKPEGLIMGVARFIFFHGFFITKKACADIPESAGILSAPLDDRTRVVLVNSFFGLLMSLHHLPLLDDSADKVAANHKRPSGVTADGTMWIYHLVQYAKVLLSWSKCVESRQPLSAEQRQAWDTMLESVESLKRKMKKGQTAENSAFQQLFLLVGMHFFKAPEELLDVLKDLQSCVDRAQEKKSKKQKKQREPDWVEVMVDILLSLLSQPSRHMRQVCKTVFSSICPYVTADALTAILDVSLVNHMNIIDYSNCRLCIDQTDNDSVEEEEVDDDDNDDDDDDDADDSMEEDEEEEEGEVDQNFRLELMKVLQQQNALATEENGSDDDEELDDEAMMKLDQSLSALFSEQKKKTQAKRDEKSKIQKERTLLREFKIKVLDLVEVFVTRQAGSPLVLSLVEPLLTLIDKGMSSDSNQQEQDFLRRAADIFRNQLCRSKVYCKTAANRQGELHDLLEKLLTKSQKMSDSSVCLYYFSASLYLVKVLRGIPPTELRFMGNVDVPRVSGLFRDALNSFMTRRKSSLSTKMFTDLFNRFPVLCVNLLDTAVQYITAGLREHQQGQACVLVLQALQSKEVQQLLGGDQWTELCVQVTSQITTVSHTAVGKERLLKILELCHFVLKHSQQQKLSLDLQPIQNVLQPLTEVITFKKTGKVEDTYWAVMKYFGVSIEKKRNKNKMFNYLCCFKINEVMKLSCM
;
A
#
# COMPACT_ATOMS: atom_id res chain seq x y z
N MET A 1 11.11 -88.32 27.04
CA MET A 1 9.73 -88.84 27.12
C MET A 1 8.85 -87.60 27.23
N SER A 2 8.19 -87.19 26.16
CA SER A 2 6.80 -87.62 25.82
C SER A 2 5.84 -87.11 26.91
N VAL A 3 4.83 -86.30 26.61
CA VAL A 3 3.62 -86.66 25.83
C VAL A 3 3.05 -85.44 25.08
N GLU A 4 2.26 -85.69 24.05
CA GLU A 4 1.58 -84.72 23.19
C GLU A 4 0.62 -83.79 23.96
N MET A 5 0.48 -82.53 23.50
CA MET A 5 -0.64 -81.66 23.90
C MET A 5 -1.34 -81.07 22.68
N VAL A 6 -2.67 -81.19 22.71
CA VAL A 6 -3.62 -80.70 21.72
C VAL A 6 -3.81 -79.19 21.86
N GLU A 7 -3.84 -78.44 20.75
CA GLU A 7 -4.12 -77.00 20.79
C GLU A 7 -5.57 -76.73 21.20
N VAL A 8 -5.72 -75.99 22.30
CA VAL A 8 -7.01 -75.54 22.84
C VAL A 8 -7.29 -74.11 22.37
N SER A 9 -8.33 -73.93 21.56
CA SER A 9 -8.84 -72.60 21.18
C SER A 9 -10.05 -72.24 22.03
N VAL A 10 -9.94 -71.21 22.90
CA VAL A 10 -11.06 -70.70 23.72
C VAL A 10 -11.12 -69.17 23.71
N LYS A 11 -12.10 -68.67 22.94
CA LYS A 11 -12.91 -67.43 23.04
C LYS A 11 -12.36 -66.15 23.72
N ALA A 12 -12.45 -65.06 22.95
CA ALA A 12 -12.77 -63.70 23.42
C ALA A 12 -14.25 -63.34 23.05
N PRO A 13 -14.86 -62.28 23.60
CA PRO A 13 -16.32 -62.22 23.83
C PRO A 13 -17.20 -61.79 22.65
N GLU A 14 -18.49 -62.13 22.73
CA GLU A 14 -19.53 -61.69 21.79
C GLU A 14 -19.80 -60.18 21.89
N PRO A 15 -19.96 -59.46 20.75
CA PRO A 15 -20.53 -58.13 20.77
C PRO A 15 -22.06 -58.21 20.96
N THR A 16 -22.57 -57.49 21.95
CA THR A 16 -23.99 -57.36 22.25
C THR A 16 -24.76 -56.81 21.03
N ARG A 17 -25.79 -57.54 20.60
CA ARG A 17 -26.65 -57.13 19.47
C ARG A 17 -27.49 -55.91 19.85
N PRO A 18 -27.41 -54.78 19.14
CA PRO A 18 -28.39 -53.71 19.29
C PRO A 18 -29.71 -54.14 18.65
N ALA A 19 -30.79 -54.11 19.43
CA ALA A 19 -32.14 -54.38 18.93
C ALA A 19 -32.65 -53.20 18.07
N GLY A 20 -33.18 -53.49 16.87
CA GLY A 20 -33.89 -52.49 16.05
C GLY A 20 -33.73 -52.66 14.54
N VAL A 21 -34.85 -52.89 13.84
CA VAL A 21 -35.11 -52.72 12.38
C VAL A 21 -34.28 -53.54 11.38
N LEU A 22 -32.99 -53.81 11.60
CA LEU A 22 -32.04 -54.32 10.59
C LEU A 22 -32.32 -55.74 10.03
N GLN A 23 -33.34 -56.45 10.47
CA GLN A 23 -33.64 -57.83 10.03
C GLN A 23 -34.86 -57.98 9.10
N GLN A 24 -35.72 -56.98 8.93
CA GLN A 24 -37.05 -57.24 8.33
C GLN A 24 -37.20 -57.02 6.82
N ASN A 25 -36.34 -56.26 6.13
CA ASN A 25 -36.40 -56.26 4.66
C ASN A 25 -35.07 -55.85 3.99
N ARG A 26 -34.33 -56.83 3.47
CA ARG A 26 -33.04 -56.60 2.78
C ARG A 26 -33.22 -55.80 1.48
N VAL A 27 -34.29 -56.11 0.73
CA VAL A 27 -34.66 -55.46 -0.54
C VAL A 27 -34.89 -53.95 -0.37
N PHE A 28 -35.51 -53.54 0.75
CA PHE A 28 -35.73 -52.13 1.08
C PHE A 28 -34.40 -51.38 1.32
N LEU A 29 -33.44 -52.00 2.00
CA LEU A 29 -32.12 -51.41 2.23
C LEU A 29 -31.30 -51.32 0.94
N ASP A 30 -31.41 -52.31 0.06
CA ASP A 30 -30.67 -52.38 -1.21
C ASP A 30 -31.01 -51.19 -2.14
N PHE A 31 -32.23 -50.65 -2.09
CA PHE A 31 -32.57 -49.42 -2.84
C PHE A 31 -31.66 -48.24 -2.49
N PHE A 32 -31.31 -48.03 -1.22
CA PHE A 32 -30.41 -46.94 -0.82
C PHE A 32 -28.94 -47.19 -1.24
N TRP A 33 -28.54 -48.45 -1.41
CA TRP A 33 -27.24 -48.79 -2.00
C TRP A 33 -27.23 -48.50 -3.50
N ASP A 34 -28.32 -48.79 -4.20
CA ASP A 34 -28.45 -48.55 -5.65
C ASP A 34 -28.56 -47.06 -5.98
N LEU A 35 -29.20 -46.23 -5.13
CA LEU A 35 -29.15 -44.77 -5.22
C LEU A 35 -27.71 -44.20 -5.17
N ALA A 36 -26.77 -44.94 -4.57
CA ALA A 36 -25.37 -44.54 -4.43
C ALA A 36 -24.44 -45.09 -5.54
N LYS A 37 -24.97 -45.82 -6.54
CA LYS A 37 -24.18 -46.38 -7.65
C LYS A 37 -23.85 -45.33 -8.72
N PRO A 38 -22.71 -45.47 -9.44
CA PRO A 38 -22.29 -44.51 -10.47
C PRO A 38 -23.15 -44.56 -11.75
N ASP A 39 -23.84 -45.67 -12.01
CA ASP A 39 -24.74 -45.85 -13.16
C ASP A 39 -26.08 -45.11 -12.95
N GLN A 40 -26.46 -44.29 -13.92
CA GLN A 40 -27.69 -43.50 -13.91
C GLN A 40 -28.96 -44.34 -14.04
N GLU A 41 -28.97 -45.39 -14.85
CA GLU A 41 -30.15 -46.24 -15.01
C GLU A 41 -30.49 -46.98 -13.73
N VAL A 42 -29.45 -47.47 -13.05
CA VAL A 42 -29.58 -48.17 -11.77
C VAL A 42 -30.10 -47.22 -10.70
N ARG A 43 -29.62 -45.97 -10.64
CA ARG A 43 -30.18 -44.95 -9.74
C ARG A 43 -31.66 -44.66 -10.04
N LEU A 44 -32.04 -44.49 -11.31
CA LEU A 44 -33.43 -44.20 -11.69
C LEU A 44 -34.38 -45.36 -11.37
N LYS A 45 -33.97 -46.60 -11.64
CA LYS A 45 -34.71 -47.81 -11.23
C LYS A 45 -34.82 -47.90 -9.70
N ALA A 46 -33.77 -47.57 -8.95
CA ALA A 46 -33.80 -47.54 -7.50
C ALA A 46 -34.75 -46.47 -6.92
N VAL A 47 -34.80 -45.27 -7.51
CA VAL A 47 -35.79 -44.23 -7.16
C VAL A 47 -37.22 -44.77 -7.36
N GLN A 48 -37.52 -45.33 -8.54
CA GLN A 48 -38.84 -45.86 -8.85
C GLN A 48 -39.24 -47.00 -7.90
N ASN A 49 -38.34 -47.96 -7.68
CA ASN A 49 -38.58 -49.11 -6.81
C ASN A 49 -38.78 -48.69 -5.35
N LEU A 50 -38.00 -47.73 -4.83
CA LEU A 50 -38.17 -47.19 -3.48
C LEU A 50 -39.54 -46.51 -3.31
N ILE A 51 -39.96 -45.68 -4.27
CA ILE A 51 -41.27 -45.01 -4.24
C ILE A 51 -42.41 -46.04 -4.31
N GLN A 52 -42.30 -47.04 -5.19
CA GLN A 52 -43.33 -48.08 -5.33
C GLN A 52 -43.40 -48.98 -4.10
N TYR A 53 -42.26 -49.27 -3.46
CA TYR A 53 -42.20 -49.98 -2.20
C TYR A 53 -42.90 -49.20 -1.08
N LEU A 54 -42.60 -47.90 -0.91
CA LEU A 54 -43.21 -47.06 0.13
C LEU A 54 -44.70 -46.82 -0.08
N LYS A 55 -45.16 -46.72 -1.35
CA LYS A 55 -46.59 -46.71 -1.70
C LYS A 55 -47.33 -47.96 -1.23
N ASN A 56 -46.68 -49.12 -1.30
CA ASN A 56 -47.29 -50.41 -0.96
C ASN A 56 -47.13 -50.78 0.52
N ASN A 57 -46.06 -50.31 1.18
CA ASN A 57 -45.71 -50.63 2.57
C ASN A 57 -45.67 -49.35 3.43
N ASN A 58 -46.84 -48.89 3.86
CA ASN A 58 -47.00 -47.67 4.66
C ASN A 58 -46.68 -47.89 6.17
N LYS A 59 -45.44 -48.29 6.49
CA LYS A 59 -44.97 -48.46 7.89
C LYS A 59 -44.21 -47.21 8.36
N ALA A 60 -44.58 -46.69 9.52
CA ALA A 60 -43.98 -45.49 10.10
C ALA A 60 -42.44 -45.58 10.26
N ASP A 61 -41.94 -46.71 10.78
CA ASP A 61 -40.51 -46.90 11.05
C ASP A 61 -39.66 -46.96 9.76
N GLU A 62 -40.19 -47.55 8.69
CA GLU A 62 -39.53 -47.63 7.38
C GLU A 62 -39.55 -46.24 6.67
N LEU A 63 -40.60 -45.44 6.88
CA LEU A 63 -40.68 -44.05 6.40
C LEU A 63 -39.68 -43.13 7.14
N GLU A 64 -39.57 -43.25 8.47
CA GLU A 64 -38.59 -42.47 9.25
C GLU A 64 -37.14 -42.87 8.88
N TYR A 65 -36.87 -44.17 8.71
CA TYR A 65 -35.59 -44.65 8.22
C TYR A 65 -35.27 -44.11 6.83
N THR A 66 -36.24 -44.15 5.90
CA THR A 66 -36.08 -43.62 4.54
C THR A 66 -35.67 -42.16 4.57
N LEU A 67 -36.44 -41.31 5.26
CA LEU A 67 -36.20 -39.87 5.27
C LEU A 67 -34.84 -39.53 5.87
N LYS A 68 -34.46 -40.20 6.97
CA LYS A 68 -33.14 -40.05 7.58
C LYS A 68 -32.03 -40.43 6.59
N ARG A 69 -32.17 -41.57 5.91
CA ARG A 69 -31.14 -42.09 4.98
C ARG A 69 -31.02 -41.25 3.71
N LEU A 70 -32.11 -40.71 3.17
CA LEU A 70 -32.09 -39.80 2.02
C LEU A 70 -31.42 -38.47 2.37
N VAL A 71 -31.72 -37.88 3.54
CA VAL A 71 -31.09 -36.64 4.00
C VAL A 71 -29.59 -36.83 4.28
N ASP A 72 -29.21 -37.90 5.00
CA ASP A 72 -27.79 -38.24 5.21
C ASP A 72 -27.07 -38.46 3.86
N GLY A 73 -27.75 -39.05 2.88
CA GLY A 73 -27.26 -39.30 1.52
C GLY A 73 -26.91 -38.05 0.71
N LEU A 74 -27.54 -36.90 0.99
CA LEU A 74 -27.16 -35.62 0.38
C LEU A 74 -25.75 -35.17 0.83
N SER A 75 -25.33 -35.54 2.03
CA SER A 75 -24.00 -35.25 2.58
C SER A 75 -22.92 -36.28 2.18
N HIS A 76 -23.27 -37.28 1.36
CA HIS A 76 -22.39 -38.39 1.06
C HIS A 76 -21.10 -37.96 0.32
N GLY A 77 -19.97 -38.54 0.71
CA GLY A 77 -18.64 -38.22 0.16
C GLY A 77 -18.39 -38.73 -1.27
N ARG A 78 -19.40 -39.31 -1.94
CA ARG A 78 -19.33 -39.74 -3.34
C ARG A 78 -20.24 -38.84 -4.15
N GLU A 79 -19.70 -38.08 -5.09
CA GLU A 79 -20.46 -37.05 -5.81
C GLU A 79 -21.56 -37.66 -6.68
N ALA A 80 -21.27 -38.75 -7.38
CA ALA A 80 -22.23 -39.50 -8.20
C ALA A 80 -23.46 -40.05 -7.44
N ALA A 81 -23.42 -40.11 -6.11
CA ALA A 81 -24.55 -40.54 -5.29
C ALA A 81 -25.55 -39.40 -5.03
N ARG A 82 -25.09 -38.14 -4.97
CA ARG A 82 -25.92 -36.99 -4.58
C ARG A 82 -27.17 -36.80 -5.48
N PRO A 83 -27.09 -36.95 -6.82
CA PRO A 83 -28.26 -36.84 -7.70
C PRO A 83 -29.32 -37.93 -7.47
N GLY A 84 -28.90 -39.14 -7.08
CA GLY A 84 -29.83 -40.23 -6.75
C GLY A 84 -30.61 -39.92 -5.47
N PHE A 85 -29.89 -39.52 -4.42
CA PHE A 85 -30.50 -39.16 -3.14
C PHE A 85 -31.38 -37.90 -3.22
N SER A 86 -31.02 -36.88 -4.00
CA SER A 86 -31.85 -35.69 -4.18
C SER A 86 -33.13 -35.98 -4.96
N LEU A 87 -33.05 -36.75 -6.04
CA LEU A 87 -34.21 -37.14 -6.84
C LEU A 87 -35.18 -38.03 -6.06
N ALA A 88 -34.66 -39.00 -5.29
CA ALA A 88 -35.46 -39.83 -4.39
C ALA A 88 -36.19 -38.99 -3.33
N LEU A 89 -35.49 -38.03 -2.71
CA LEU A 89 -36.07 -37.15 -1.69
C LEU A 89 -37.20 -36.30 -2.28
N GLY A 90 -36.97 -35.66 -3.42
CA GLY A 90 -37.96 -34.81 -4.10
C GLY A 90 -39.24 -35.55 -4.48
N GLN A 91 -39.14 -36.84 -4.88
CA GLN A 91 -40.32 -37.64 -5.26
C GLN A 91 -41.01 -38.37 -4.10
N SER A 92 -40.31 -38.62 -2.98
CA SER A 92 -40.91 -39.22 -1.76
C SER A 92 -41.57 -38.20 -0.81
N ALA A 93 -41.34 -36.90 -1.02
CA ALA A 93 -41.81 -35.81 -0.18
C ALA A 93 -43.31 -35.85 0.22
N PRO A 94 -44.29 -36.22 -0.64
CA PRO A 94 -45.70 -36.20 -0.25
C PRO A 94 -46.14 -37.35 0.69
N GLN A 95 -45.23 -38.23 1.14
CA GLN A 95 -45.59 -39.46 1.87
C GLN A 95 -45.02 -39.58 3.30
N VAL A 96 -44.25 -38.60 3.81
CA VAL A 96 -43.57 -38.74 5.12
C VAL A 96 -44.06 -37.72 6.16
N SER A 97 -44.51 -38.23 7.31
CA SER A 97 -45.22 -37.43 8.34
C SER A 97 -44.32 -36.58 9.26
N ILE A 98 -44.35 -35.26 9.02
CA ILE A 98 -44.48 -34.16 10.01
C ILE A 98 -43.38 -33.94 11.10
N LYS A 99 -42.59 -34.93 11.54
CA LYS A 99 -41.58 -34.74 12.63
C LYS A 99 -40.19 -34.22 12.19
N LEU A 100 -39.91 -34.10 10.89
CA LEU A 100 -38.61 -33.66 10.34
C LEU A 100 -38.67 -32.29 9.63
N LEU A 101 -39.46 -31.38 10.19
CA LEU A 101 -39.84 -30.09 9.61
C LEU A 101 -38.65 -29.31 8.99
N ARG A 102 -37.53 -29.17 9.70
CA ARG A 102 -36.35 -28.42 9.22
C ARG A 102 -35.72 -29.03 7.95
N ASN A 103 -35.58 -30.35 7.86
CA ASN A 103 -34.88 -30.98 6.73
C ASN A 103 -35.80 -31.09 5.50
N ALA A 104 -37.10 -31.33 5.71
CA ALA A 104 -38.10 -31.31 4.64
C ALA A 104 -38.21 -29.91 4.00
N VAL A 105 -38.18 -28.85 4.81
CA VAL A 105 -38.24 -27.45 4.35
C VAL A 105 -37.06 -27.08 3.43
N PHE A 106 -35.83 -27.55 3.72
CA PHE A 106 -34.70 -27.38 2.80
C PHE A 106 -34.80 -28.26 1.55
N GLY A 107 -35.23 -29.52 1.68
CA GLY A 107 -35.39 -30.43 0.54
C GLY A 107 -36.41 -29.91 -0.48
N ASN A 108 -37.54 -29.39 -0.01
CA ASN A 108 -38.59 -28.81 -0.86
C ASN A 108 -38.08 -27.58 -1.62
N LEU A 109 -37.36 -26.66 -0.96
CA LEU A 109 -36.77 -25.50 -1.63
C LEU A 109 -35.75 -25.92 -2.70
N PHE A 110 -34.89 -26.90 -2.40
CA PHE A 110 -33.89 -27.40 -3.35
C PHE A 110 -34.54 -28.08 -4.57
N GLY A 111 -35.64 -28.79 -4.39
CA GLY A 111 -36.43 -29.36 -5.49
C GLY A 111 -36.97 -28.29 -6.44
N ILE A 112 -37.50 -27.18 -5.91
CA ILE A 112 -38.02 -26.06 -6.71
C ILE A 112 -36.89 -25.34 -7.47
N LEU A 113 -35.75 -25.09 -6.81
CA LEU A 113 -34.56 -24.52 -7.46
C LEU A 113 -34.03 -25.42 -8.59
N SER A 114 -34.08 -26.75 -8.42
CA SER A 114 -33.69 -27.72 -9.44
C SER A 114 -34.65 -27.68 -10.65
N LEU A 115 -35.96 -27.52 -10.42
CA LEU A 115 -36.95 -27.34 -11.49
C LEU A 115 -36.75 -26.03 -12.24
N HIS A 116 -36.47 -24.94 -11.52
CA HIS A 116 -36.14 -23.63 -12.10
C HIS A 116 -34.90 -23.70 -13.00
N GLN A 117 -33.76 -24.18 -12.48
CA GLN A 117 -32.52 -24.33 -13.26
C GLN A 117 -32.65 -25.28 -14.46
N SER A 118 -33.63 -26.19 -14.47
CA SER A 118 -33.91 -27.06 -15.62
C SER A 118 -34.68 -26.38 -16.76
N GLY A 119 -35.12 -25.14 -16.60
CA GLY A 119 -35.94 -24.38 -17.58
C GLY A 119 -37.39 -24.87 -17.73
N ARG A 120 -37.74 -26.05 -17.19
CA ARG A 120 -39.05 -26.69 -17.34
C ARG A 120 -40.24 -25.91 -16.77
N LEU A 121 -40.00 -24.95 -15.87
CA LEU A 121 -41.05 -24.07 -15.37
C LEU A 121 -41.66 -23.20 -16.48
N SER A 122 -40.88 -22.83 -17.50
CA SER A 122 -41.40 -22.07 -18.66
C SER A 122 -42.42 -22.86 -19.51
N THR A 123 -42.39 -24.20 -19.47
CA THR A 123 -43.19 -25.08 -20.32
C THR A 123 -44.42 -25.70 -19.66
N GLU A 124 -44.54 -25.67 -18.33
CA GLU A 124 -45.57 -26.41 -17.58
C GLU A 124 -46.32 -25.51 -16.56
N PRO A 125 -47.34 -24.73 -16.97
CA PRO A 125 -48.00 -23.72 -16.12
C PRO A 125 -48.53 -24.24 -14.77
N GLN A 126 -49.06 -25.46 -14.75
CA GLN A 126 -49.57 -26.10 -13.52
C GLN A 126 -48.45 -26.47 -12.53
N VAL A 127 -47.24 -26.73 -13.02
CA VAL A 127 -46.06 -26.98 -12.16
C VAL A 127 -45.55 -25.68 -11.56
N VAL A 128 -45.62 -24.56 -12.30
CA VAL A 128 -45.30 -23.23 -11.75
C VAL A 128 -46.25 -22.86 -10.61
N LEU A 129 -47.56 -23.09 -10.79
CA LEU A 129 -48.57 -22.88 -9.75
C LEU A 129 -48.24 -23.67 -8.48
N GLY A 130 -47.96 -24.97 -8.61
CA GLY A 130 -47.58 -25.82 -7.47
C GLY A 130 -46.27 -25.39 -6.81
N CYS A 131 -45.27 -24.93 -7.59
CA CYS A 131 -44.02 -24.40 -7.06
C CYS A 131 -44.25 -23.09 -6.28
N VAL A 132 -45.05 -22.16 -6.79
CA VAL A 132 -45.36 -20.89 -6.14
C VAL A 132 -46.15 -21.11 -4.85
N GLN A 133 -47.17 -21.98 -4.86
CA GLN A 133 -47.92 -22.35 -3.65
C GLN A 133 -47.02 -23.01 -2.59
N LEU A 134 -46.07 -23.85 -3.00
CA LEU A 134 -45.10 -24.46 -2.10
C LEU A 134 -44.10 -23.42 -1.56
N LEU A 135 -43.65 -22.45 -2.37
CA LEU A 135 -42.82 -21.34 -1.91
C LEU A 135 -43.55 -20.41 -0.93
N GLN A 136 -44.84 -20.11 -1.17
CA GLN A 136 -45.71 -19.39 -0.23
C GLN A 136 -45.78 -20.11 1.13
N HIS A 137 -45.99 -21.43 1.15
CA HIS A 137 -45.96 -22.22 2.37
C HIS A 137 -44.55 -22.21 3.03
N LEU A 138 -43.49 -22.35 2.25
CA LEU A 138 -42.10 -22.32 2.74
C LEU A 138 -41.68 -20.96 3.30
N SER A 139 -42.27 -19.85 2.84
CA SER A 139 -42.00 -18.50 3.33
C SER A 139 -42.29 -18.32 4.83
N GLN A 140 -43.20 -19.12 5.38
CA GLN A 140 -43.55 -19.13 6.81
C GLN A 140 -42.38 -19.59 7.70
N TYR A 141 -41.43 -20.36 7.15
CA TYR A 141 -40.25 -20.87 7.87
C TYR A 141 -39.02 -19.96 7.74
N ARG A 142 -39.22 -18.64 7.84
CA ARG A 142 -38.17 -17.61 7.70
C ARG A 142 -36.97 -17.81 8.65
N GLN A 143 -37.18 -18.41 9.81
CA GLN A 143 -36.10 -18.77 10.76
C GLN A 143 -35.11 -19.82 10.21
N HIS A 144 -35.48 -20.57 9.18
CA HIS A 144 -34.66 -21.64 8.59
C HIS A 144 -34.18 -21.29 7.18
N LEU A 145 -35.07 -20.76 6.33
CA LEU A 145 -34.76 -20.46 4.93
C LEU A 145 -34.39 -19.00 4.65
N LYS A 146 -34.41 -18.12 5.67
CA LYS A 146 -34.29 -16.66 5.49
C LYS A 146 -35.23 -16.18 4.37
N ASP A 147 -34.68 -15.49 3.37
CA ASP A 147 -35.44 -14.87 2.29
C ASP A 147 -35.36 -15.67 0.98
N LEU A 148 -34.77 -16.88 0.99
CA LEU A 148 -34.61 -17.69 -0.23
C LEU A 148 -35.93 -18.02 -0.94
N PRO A 149 -37.04 -18.40 -0.26
CA PRO A 149 -38.29 -18.71 -0.95
C PRO A 149 -38.83 -17.54 -1.78
N ASN A 150 -38.72 -16.32 -1.23
CA ASN A 150 -39.17 -15.11 -1.91
C ASN A 150 -38.22 -14.75 -3.07
N LYS A 151 -36.90 -14.98 -2.92
CA LYS A 151 -35.95 -14.84 -4.04
C LYS A 151 -36.27 -15.80 -5.18
N THR A 152 -36.54 -17.07 -4.88
CA THR A 152 -36.94 -18.06 -5.88
C THR A 152 -38.27 -17.68 -6.57
N MET A 153 -39.25 -17.12 -5.85
CA MET A 153 -40.48 -16.60 -6.48
C MET A 153 -40.19 -15.44 -7.44
N MET A 154 -39.26 -14.54 -7.10
CA MET A 154 -38.87 -13.43 -7.98
C MET A 154 -38.07 -13.89 -9.21
N GLU A 155 -37.22 -14.91 -9.06
CA GLU A 155 -36.51 -15.55 -10.17
C GLU A 155 -37.52 -16.16 -11.16
N ILE A 156 -38.48 -16.97 -10.66
CA ILE A 156 -39.57 -17.54 -11.45
C ILE A 156 -40.38 -16.46 -12.19
N LEU A 157 -40.74 -15.34 -11.53
CA LEU A 157 -41.49 -14.26 -12.16
C LEU A 157 -40.75 -13.54 -13.30
N ASN A 158 -39.41 -13.57 -13.33
CA ASN A 158 -38.64 -12.98 -14.43
C ASN A 158 -38.67 -13.85 -15.70
N GLU A 159 -38.72 -15.18 -15.53
CA GLU A 159 -38.72 -16.18 -16.61
C GLU A 159 -40.12 -16.47 -17.19
N VAL A 160 -41.18 -16.33 -16.39
CA VAL A 160 -42.55 -16.70 -16.79
C VAL A 160 -43.14 -15.77 -17.88
N PRO A 161 -43.80 -16.32 -18.93
CA PRO A 161 -44.54 -15.54 -19.92
C PRO A 161 -45.74 -14.76 -19.34
N GLY A 162 -46.07 -13.61 -19.94
CA GLY A 162 -47.16 -12.74 -19.45
C GLY A 162 -48.55 -13.39 -19.45
N GLU A 163 -48.82 -14.29 -20.39
CA GLU A 163 -50.06 -15.06 -20.47
C GLU A 163 -50.22 -15.99 -19.26
N VAL A 164 -49.16 -16.77 -18.94
CA VAL A 164 -49.12 -17.66 -17.77
C VAL A 164 -49.21 -16.88 -16.45
N PHE A 165 -48.64 -15.67 -16.40
CA PHE A 165 -48.81 -14.79 -15.25
C PHE A 165 -50.28 -14.34 -15.07
N GLU A 166 -50.95 -13.88 -16.14
CA GLU A 166 -52.33 -13.38 -16.06
C GLU A 166 -53.36 -14.50 -15.81
N GLU A 167 -53.19 -15.67 -16.43
CA GLU A 167 -54.15 -16.78 -16.36
C GLU A 167 -54.01 -17.67 -15.12
N VAL A 168 -52.79 -17.81 -14.55
CA VAL A 168 -52.50 -18.83 -13.52
C VAL A 168 -51.90 -18.23 -12.25
N LEU A 169 -50.88 -17.37 -12.36
CA LEU A 169 -50.14 -16.89 -11.18
C LEU A 169 -50.79 -15.69 -10.49
N LEU A 170 -51.54 -14.85 -11.22
CA LEU A 170 -52.14 -13.64 -10.67
C LEU A 170 -53.18 -13.94 -9.57
N GLU A 171 -53.95 -15.01 -9.70
CA GLU A 171 -54.90 -15.47 -8.67
C GLU A 171 -54.16 -16.05 -7.46
N ALA A 172 -53.15 -16.91 -7.69
CA ALA A 172 -52.36 -17.52 -6.62
C ALA A 172 -51.56 -16.50 -5.80
N LEU A 173 -51.01 -15.47 -6.44
CA LEU A 173 -50.25 -14.39 -5.81
C LEU A 173 -51.12 -13.22 -5.33
N GLN A 174 -52.44 -13.26 -5.54
CA GLN A 174 -53.32 -12.11 -5.25
C GLN A 174 -53.22 -11.65 -3.78
N THR A 175 -53.09 -12.58 -2.85
CA THR A 175 -52.96 -12.33 -1.40
C THR A 175 -51.62 -11.70 -1.03
N ASP A 176 -50.51 -12.12 -1.66
CA ASP A 176 -49.19 -11.54 -1.48
C ASP A 176 -49.11 -10.13 -2.09
N LEU A 177 -49.62 -9.96 -3.31
CA LEU A 177 -49.66 -8.67 -4.00
C LEU A 177 -50.55 -7.65 -3.28
N ALA A 178 -51.69 -8.09 -2.71
CA ALA A 178 -52.53 -7.23 -1.88
C ALA A 178 -51.90 -6.89 -0.50
N SER A 179 -50.92 -7.68 -0.04
CA SER A 179 -50.19 -7.45 1.21
C SER A 179 -48.78 -6.87 1.03
N ALA A 180 -48.45 -6.38 -0.18
CA ALA A 180 -47.14 -5.83 -0.56
C ALA A 180 -46.49 -4.89 0.47
N PHE A 181 -47.28 -4.05 1.17
CA PHE A 181 -46.76 -3.12 2.17
C PHE A 181 -46.44 -3.74 3.56
N ARG A 182 -46.46 -5.07 3.74
CA ARG A 182 -46.15 -5.71 5.03
C ARG A 182 -44.67 -6.07 5.20
N THR A 183 -43.98 -6.49 4.14
CA THR A 183 -42.55 -6.81 4.19
C THR A 183 -41.81 -6.33 2.94
N PRO A 184 -40.49 -6.09 3.02
CA PRO A 184 -39.68 -5.70 1.86
C PRO A 184 -39.78 -6.69 0.69
N GLU A 185 -39.91 -7.98 1.00
CA GLU A 185 -39.92 -9.03 -0.01
C GLU A 185 -41.26 -9.07 -0.77
N GLN A 186 -42.39 -8.84 -0.07
CA GLN A 186 -43.70 -8.73 -0.72
C GLN A 186 -43.81 -7.45 -1.56
N LEU A 187 -43.20 -6.35 -1.11
CA LEU A 187 -43.10 -5.14 -1.93
C LEU A 187 -42.24 -5.36 -3.17
N GLN A 188 -41.09 -6.03 -3.04
CA GLN A 188 -40.24 -6.37 -4.18
C GLN A 188 -40.98 -7.26 -5.19
N LEU A 189 -41.75 -8.25 -4.72
CA LEU A 189 -42.54 -9.13 -5.58
C LEU A 189 -43.54 -8.33 -6.45
N LEU A 190 -44.22 -7.35 -5.85
CA LEU A 190 -45.09 -6.41 -6.57
C LEU A 190 -44.32 -5.54 -7.57
N LEU A 191 -43.16 -4.99 -7.19
CA LEU A 191 -42.35 -4.13 -8.06
C LEU A 191 -41.81 -4.88 -9.29
N VAL A 192 -41.32 -6.11 -9.09
CA VAL A 192 -40.89 -7.00 -10.18
C VAL A 192 -42.07 -7.33 -11.10
N ALA A 193 -43.23 -7.70 -10.55
CA ALA A 193 -44.43 -7.97 -11.35
C ALA A 193 -44.89 -6.74 -12.16
N LEU A 194 -44.82 -5.53 -11.58
CA LEU A 194 -45.11 -4.27 -12.27
C LEU A 194 -44.11 -3.95 -13.40
N GLN A 195 -42.82 -4.23 -13.18
CA GLN A 195 -41.79 -4.03 -14.19
C GLN A 195 -41.92 -5.02 -15.36
N ARG A 196 -42.27 -6.28 -15.07
CA ARG A 196 -42.33 -7.37 -16.07
C ARG A 196 -43.67 -7.44 -16.82
N PHE A 197 -44.78 -7.13 -16.14
CA PHE A 197 -46.16 -7.28 -16.67
C PHE A 197 -47.00 -5.98 -16.60
N PRO A 198 -46.50 -4.82 -17.11
CA PRO A 198 -47.19 -3.53 -17.00
C PRO A 198 -48.55 -3.49 -17.72
N GLN A 199 -48.74 -4.30 -18.76
CA GLN A 199 -50.02 -4.39 -19.49
C GLN A 199 -51.09 -5.18 -18.72
N THR A 200 -50.70 -6.14 -17.88
CA THR A 200 -51.62 -6.95 -17.08
C THR A 200 -52.02 -6.22 -15.80
N LEU A 201 -51.12 -5.48 -15.16
CA LEU A 201 -51.33 -4.76 -13.90
C LEU A 201 -51.75 -3.28 -14.07
N LYS A 202 -52.75 -3.02 -14.92
CA LYS A 202 -53.26 -1.65 -15.18
C LYS A 202 -53.78 -0.96 -13.89
N PRO A 203 -53.79 0.40 -13.82
CA PRO A 203 -54.23 1.17 -12.64
C PRO A 203 -55.61 0.77 -12.06
N LYS A 204 -56.54 0.29 -12.90
CA LYS A 204 -57.85 -0.23 -12.47
C LYS A 204 -57.77 -1.53 -11.66
N LYS A 205 -56.79 -2.40 -11.95
CA LYS A 205 -56.50 -3.63 -11.17
C LYS A 205 -55.69 -3.28 -9.92
N LEU A 206 -54.70 -2.37 -10.01
CA LEU A 206 -53.98 -1.87 -8.82
C LEU A 206 -54.93 -1.25 -7.79
N LYS A 207 -55.92 -0.45 -8.22
CA LYS A 207 -56.94 0.11 -7.33
C LYS A 207 -57.78 -0.96 -6.62
N LYS A 208 -57.95 -2.15 -7.20
CA LYS A 208 -58.60 -3.29 -6.55
C LYS A 208 -57.69 -4.06 -5.58
N LEU A 209 -56.38 -4.08 -5.82
CA LEU A 209 -55.40 -4.82 -5.00
C LEU A 209 -54.87 -4.00 -3.81
N LEU A 210 -54.55 -2.73 -4.03
CA LEU A 210 -53.87 -1.84 -3.07
C LEU A 210 -54.77 -0.69 -2.58
N GLY A 211 -56.01 -0.59 -3.07
CA GLY A 211 -56.91 0.54 -2.84
C GLY A 211 -56.58 1.81 -3.62
N SER A 212 -55.41 1.86 -4.28
CA SER A 212 -54.81 3.05 -4.91
C SER A 212 -54.40 2.76 -6.37
N SER A 213 -54.39 3.80 -7.22
CA SER A 213 -54.10 3.67 -8.66
C SER A 213 -52.61 3.66 -9.01
N THR A 214 -51.75 4.18 -8.12
CA THR A 214 -50.29 4.19 -8.18
C THR A 214 -49.73 3.56 -6.91
N VAL A 215 -48.50 3.04 -6.96
CA VAL A 215 -47.85 2.53 -5.73
C VAL A 215 -47.42 3.70 -4.85
N ILE A 216 -46.86 4.76 -5.45
CA ILE A 216 -46.37 5.94 -4.75
C ILE A 216 -47.45 7.03 -4.79
N ASN A 217 -48.02 7.33 -3.62
CA ASN A 217 -49.00 8.38 -3.37
C ASN A 217 -48.99 8.74 -1.87
N ALA A 218 -49.63 9.85 -1.50
CA ALA A 218 -49.63 10.36 -0.12
C ALA A 218 -50.18 9.36 0.91
N ASP A 219 -51.18 8.55 0.55
CA ASP A 219 -51.81 7.57 1.45
C ASP A 219 -50.89 6.35 1.73
N ASN A 220 -50.08 5.96 0.73
CA ASN A 220 -49.15 4.84 0.83
C ASN A 220 -47.78 5.23 1.41
N VAL A 221 -47.37 6.51 1.35
CA VAL A 221 -46.08 7.01 1.85
C VAL A 221 -45.74 6.51 3.27
N PRO A 222 -46.63 6.61 4.29
CA PRO A 222 -46.33 6.10 5.63
C PRO A 222 -45.99 4.61 5.68
N ARG A 223 -46.62 3.80 4.81
CA ARG A 223 -46.38 2.36 4.72
C ARG A 223 -45.08 2.04 3.99
N LEU A 224 -44.79 2.77 2.91
CA LEU A 224 -43.52 2.69 2.18
C LEU A 224 -42.32 3.01 3.07
N ILE A 225 -42.44 4.02 3.94
CA ILE A 225 -41.41 4.41 4.91
C ILE A 225 -41.06 3.23 5.84
N GLU A 226 -42.06 2.59 6.45
CA GLU A 226 -41.82 1.48 7.37
C GLU A 226 -41.23 0.25 6.67
N VAL A 227 -41.69 -0.08 5.45
CA VAL A 227 -41.09 -1.16 4.64
C VAL A 227 -39.63 -0.85 4.28
N LEU A 228 -39.30 0.38 3.88
CA LEU A 228 -37.92 0.76 3.57
C LEU A 228 -37.01 0.75 4.80
N LYS A 229 -37.52 1.13 5.98
CA LYS A 229 -36.78 0.96 7.25
C LYS A 229 -36.53 -0.50 7.59
N MET A 230 -37.51 -1.39 7.38
CA MET A 230 -37.32 -2.84 7.54
C MET A 230 -36.25 -3.37 6.57
N ALA A 231 -36.28 -2.93 5.30
CA ALA A 231 -35.29 -3.30 4.29
C ALA A 231 -33.88 -2.80 4.64
N ALA A 232 -33.73 -1.56 5.11
CA ALA A 232 -32.46 -1.00 5.56
C ALA A 232 -31.87 -1.80 6.74
N ARG A 233 -32.73 -2.18 7.70
CA ARG A 233 -32.31 -2.94 8.89
C ARG A 233 -31.92 -4.39 8.58
N SER A 234 -32.53 -5.04 7.58
CA SER A 234 -32.18 -6.42 7.22
C SER A 234 -30.80 -6.53 6.57
N VAL A 235 -30.43 -5.62 5.66
CA VAL A 235 -29.13 -5.64 4.95
C VAL A 235 -27.97 -5.02 5.73
N LYS A 236 -28.16 -4.63 7.00
CA LYS A 236 -27.16 -3.91 7.82
C LYS A 236 -25.77 -4.58 7.83
N LYS A 237 -25.71 -5.92 7.76
CA LYS A 237 -24.45 -6.68 7.76
C LYS A 237 -23.86 -6.91 6.38
N ASP A 238 -24.70 -6.90 5.35
CA ASP A 238 -24.32 -7.23 3.98
C ASP A 238 -23.81 -5.99 3.22
N CYS A 239 -24.08 -4.79 3.75
CA CYS A 239 -23.60 -3.51 3.22
C CYS A 239 -23.98 -3.26 1.73
N VAL A 240 -25.14 -3.74 1.31
CA VAL A 240 -25.69 -3.56 -0.05
C VAL A 240 -26.93 -2.65 -0.04
N LEU A 241 -27.26 -2.09 -1.21
CA LEU A 241 -28.55 -1.43 -1.44
C LEU A 241 -29.66 -2.50 -1.60
N PRO A 242 -30.77 -2.45 -0.84
CA PRO A 242 -31.92 -3.32 -1.10
C PRO A 242 -32.54 -3.02 -2.47
N ALA A 243 -32.84 -4.06 -3.25
CA ALA A 243 -33.47 -3.93 -4.57
C ALA A 243 -34.74 -3.04 -4.54
N VAL A 244 -35.54 -3.15 -3.47
CA VAL A 244 -36.75 -2.35 -3.22
C VAL A 244 -36.50 -0.86 -3.33
N GLY A 245 -35.35 -0.36 -2.84
CA GLY A 245 -35.03 1.06 -2.89
C GLY A 245 -34.81 1.54 -4.33
N LEU A 246 -34.04 0.78 -5.11
CA LEU A 246 -33.74 1.10 -6.51
C LEU A 246 -34.97 0.94 -7.42
N ASP A 247 -35.81 -0.07 -7.18
CA ASP A 247 -36.98 -0.31 -8.02
C ASP A 247 -38.16 0.61 -7.66
N LEU A 248 -38.30 1.06 -6.40
CA LEU A 248 -39.18 2.19 -6.06
C LEU A 248 -38.72 3.49 -6.72
N LEU A 249 -37.42 3.77 -6.76
CA LEU A 249 -36.89 4.93 -7.47
C LEU A 249 -37.27 4.89 -8.96
N LYS A 250 -36.99 3.77 -9.66
CA LYS A 250 -37.37 3.57 -11.06
C LYS A 250 -38.88 3.68 -11.28
N LEU A 251 -39.70 3.21 -10.33
CA LEU A 251 -41.15 3.36 -10.42
C LEU A 251 -41.58 4.81 -10.22
N SER A 252 -40.96 5.56 -9.30
CA SER A 252 -41.27 6.98 -9.06
C SER A 252 -41.01 7.87 -10.28
N LEU A 253 -40.02 7.51 -11.10
CA LEU A 253 -39.71 8.15 -12.37
C LEU A 253 -40.68 7.75 -13.51
N LYS A 254 -41.42 6.63 -13.36
CA LYS A 254 -42.46 6.19 -14.31
C LYS A 254 -43.87 6.66 -13.92
N GLU A 255 -44.12 6.90 -12.63
CA GLU A 255 -45.38 7.39 -12.09
C GLU A 255 -45.41 8.94 -11.94
N ASP A 256 -44.41 9.65 -12.46
CA ASP A 256 -44.17 11.11 -12.29
C ASP A 256 -44.21 11.58 -10.81
N SER A 257 -43.91 10.66 -9.89
CA SER A 257 -44.01 10.84 -8.43
C SER A 257 -42.65 11.00 -7.74
N PHE A 258 -41.58 11.18 -8.51
CA PHE A 258 -40.20 11.29 -8.03
C PHE A 258 -40.02 12.32 -6.90
N HIS A 259 -40.54 13.55 -7.07
CA HIS A 259 -40.42 14.58 -6.03
C HIS A 259 -41.13 14.18 -4.71
N LEU A 260 -42.30 13.53 -4.79
CA LEU A 260 -43.00 13.02 -3.60
C LEU A 260 -42.19 11.91 -2.91
N PHE A 261 -41.62 10.99 -3.69
CA PHE A 261 -40.77 9.92 -3.18
C PHE A 261 -39.49 10.46 -2.53
N TRP A 262 -38.73 11.29 -3.25
CA TRP A 262 -37.45 11.80 -2.76
C TRP A 262 -37.63 12.68 -1.53
N THR A 263 -38.55 13.66 -1.57
CA THR A 263 -38.74 14.61 -0.48
C THR A 263 -39.41 14.02 0.75
N GLU A 264 -40.52 13.29 0.61
CA GLU A 264 -41.25 12.75 1.78
C GLU A 264 -40.69 11.43 2.32
N VAL A 265 -40.25 10.52 1.43
CA VAL A 265 -39.81 9.17 1.84
C VAL A 265 -38.32 9.15 2.16
N ILE A 266 -37.46 9.71 1.29
CA ILE A 266 -36.00 9.68 1.51
C ILE A 266 -35.59 10.79 2.47
N THR A 267 -35.67 12.05 2.05
CA THR A 267 -35.20 13.22 2.81
C THR A 267 -35.90 13.36 4.16
N LYS A 268 -37.23 13.48 4.21
CA LYS A 268 -37.95 13.76 5.47
C LYS A 268 -38.15 12.56 6.39
N ALA A 269 -38.02 11.31 5.93
CA ALA A 269 -38.37 10.14 6.74
C ALA A 269 -37.19 9.21 7.05
N MET A 270 -36.23 8.98 6.15
CA MET A 270 -35.06 8.14 6.46
C MET A 270 -34.08 8.81 7.43
N PHE A 271 -34.02 10.14 7.44
CA PHE A 271 -33.13 10.94 8.29
C PHE A 271 -33.73 11.34 9.66
N LYS A 272 -34.96 10.90 9.99
CA LYS A 272 -35.56 11.10 11.33
C LYS A 272 -35.00 10.18 12.42
N GLU A 273 -34.42 9.04 12.05
CA GLU A 273 -33.79 8.12 12.99
C GLU A 273 -32.31 8.48 13.20
N GLN A 274 -31.68 7.99 14.27
CA GLN A 274 -30.23 8.21 14.46
C GLN A 274 -29.42 7.58 13.31
N ALA A 275 -28.28 8.20 12.99
CA ALA A 275 -27.39 7.78 11.90
C ALA A 275 -27.08 6.27 11.94
N GLY A 276 -27.37 5.59 10.83
CA GLY A 276 -27.40 4.14 10.79
C GLY A 276 -27.90 3.60 9.45
N PRO A 277 -28.56 2.42 9.43
CA PRO A 277 -28.87 1.72 8.19
C PRO A 277 -29.75 2.51 7.21
N THR A 278 -30.66 3.35 7.68
CA THR A 278 -31.53 4.19 6.83
C THR A 278 -30.75 5.27 6.08
N HIS A 279 -29.75 5.87 6.74
CA HIS A 279 -28.85 6.85 6.11
C HIS A 279 -27.98 6.16 5.06
N TYR A 280 -27.38 5.01 5.39
CA TYR A 280 -26.58 4.24 4.42
C TYR A 280 -27.41 3.77 3.22
N LEU A 281 -28.68 3.41 3.40
CA LEU A 281 -29.59 3.15 2.28
C LEU A 281 -29.78 4.41 1.42
N SER A 282 -30.05 5.56 2.04
CA SER A 282 -30.28 6.84 1.32
C SER A 282 -29.04 7.28 0.53
N PHE A 283 -27.84 7.13 1.10
CA PHE A 283 -26.58 7.46 0.42
C PHE A 283 -26.26 6.49 -0.72
N ARG A 284 -26.54 5.19 -0.58
CA ARG A 284 -26.42 4.23 -1.69
C ARG A 284 -27.44 4.51 -2.79
N LEU A 285 -28.65 4.92 -2.41
CA LEU A 285 -29.69 5.29 -3.36
C LEU A 285 -29.31 6.56 -4.13
N LEU A 286 -28.66 7.54 -3.49
CA LEU A 286 -28.09 8.72 -4.14
C LEU A 286 -27.10 8.32 -5.25
N GLY A 287 -26.13 7.46 -4.97
CA GLY A 287 -25.18 6.97 -5.98
C GLY A 287 -25.84 6.16 -7.09
N ALA A 288 -26.73 5.23 -6.73
CA ALA A 288 -27.45 4.39 -7.69
C ALA A 288 -28.51 5.15 -8.52
N ALA A 289 -28.91 6.36 -8.11
CA ALA A 289 -29.87 7.18 -8.84
C ALA A 289 -29.27 7.89 -10.05
N LEU A 290 -27.97 8.25 -10.00
CA LEU A 290 -27.33 9.13 -10.99
C LEU A 290 -27.64 8.78 -12.47
N PRO A 291 -27.62 7.51 -12.92
CA PRO A 291 -27.89 7.17 -14.32
C PRO A 291 -29.34 7.43 -14.79
N PHE A 292 -30.30 7.49 -13.86
CA PHE A 292 -31.73 7.50 -14.17
C PHE A 292 -32.37 8.89 -14.16
N LEU A 293 -31.70 9.89 -13.59
CA LEU A 293 -32.25 11.23 -13.38
C LEU A 293 -32.07 12.15 -14.60
N SER A 294 -32.95 13.15 -14.73
CA SER A 294 -32.76 14.29 -15.65
C SER A 294 -31.70 15.27 -15.12
N VAL A 295 -31.23 16.21 -15.95
CA VAL A 295 -30.24 17.23 -15.52
C VAL A 295 -30.77 18.07 -14.35
N ASP A 296 -32.05 18.46 -14.39
CA ASP A 296 -32.66 19.25 -13.31
C ASP A 296 -32.82 18.42 -12.03
N GLN A 297 -33.28 17.17 -12.15
CA GLN A 297 -33.35 16.25 -11.00
C GLN A 297 -31.97 15.96 -10.40
N LEU A 298 -30.91 15.85 -11.22
CA LEU A 298 -29.53 15.71 -10.72
C LEU A 298 -29.11 16.94 -9.91
N ARG A 299 -29.41 18.15 -10.39
CA ARG A 299 -29.13 19.40 -9.67
C ARG A 299 -29.86 19.42 -8.33
N ASP A 300 -31.18 19.23 -8.33
CA ASP A 300 -32.03 19.23 -7.13
C ASP A 300 -31.55 18.23 -6.08
N VAL A 301 -31.23 17.00 -6.51
CA VAL A 301 -30.77 15.91 -5.64
C VAL A 301 -29.39 16.17 -5.05
N LEU A 302 -28.45 16.69 -5.86
CA LEU A 302 -27.08 16.98 -5.42
C LEU A 302 -26.98 18.28 -4.61
N SER A 303 -27.96 19.18 -4.69
CA SER A 303 -28.12 20.32 -3.77
C SER A 303 -28.97 20.02 -2.52
N GLY A 304 -29.45 18.79 -2.35
CA GLY A 304 -30.41 18.41 -1.29
C GLY A 304 -29.78 17.86 0.00
N ASP A 305 -30.61 17.73 1.05
CA ASP A 305 -30.19 17.28 2.39
C ASP A 305 -29.49 15.91 2.41
N VAL A 306 -29.85 15.02 1.47
CA VAL A 306 -29.23 13.68 1.34
C VAL A 306 -27.72 13.80 1.05
N MET A 307 -27.34 14.78 0.23
CA MET A 307 -25.95 15.06 -0.14
C MET A 307 -25.20 15.76 1.01
N MET A 308 -25.88 16.69 1.71
CA MET A 308 -25.34 17.31 2.93
C MET A 308 -25.02 16.27 4.02
N HIS A 309 -25.97 15.39 4.35
CA HIS A 309 -25.76 14.32 5.32
C HIS A 309 -24.72 13.28 4.87
N TYR A 310 -24.56 13.07 3.55
CA TYR A 310 -23.46 12.26 3.01
C TYR A 310 -22.10 12.93 3.33
N GLY A 311 -21.99 14.24 3.16
CA GLY A 311 -20.80 15.01 3.56
C GLY A 311 -20.49 14.91 5.05
N GLU A 312 -21.49 15.10 5.91
CA GLU A 312 -21.35 14.92 7.36
C GLU A 312 -20.86 13.49 7.69
N HIS A 313 -21.40 12.47 7.01
CA HIS A 313 -20.97 11.10 7.18
C HIS A 313 -19.49 10.91 6.79
N VAL A 314 -19.07 11.36 5.60
CA VAL A 314 -17.69 11.19 5.10
C VAL A 314 -16.66 11.74 6.09
N LEU A 315 -16.88 12.95 6.63
CA LEU A 315 -15.97 13.52 7.63
C LEU A 315 -16.03 12.76 8.96
N SER A 316 -17.23 12.42 9.44
CA SER A 316 -17.40 11.66 10.68
C SER A 316 -16.81 10.24 10.64
N ALA A 317 -16.61 9.69 9.43
CA ALA A 317 -16.14 8.33 9.18
C ALA A 317 -14.63 8.23 8.96
N GLN A 318 -13.86 9.34 8.99
CA GLN A 318 -12.41 9.29 8.83
C GLN A 318 -11.72 8.49 9.96
N GLN A 319 -12.29 8.51 11.17
CA GLN A 319 -11.84 7.77 12.35
C GLN A 319 -11.66 6.26 12.06
N SER A 320 -10.56 5.68 12.55
CA SER A 320 -10.05 4.34 12.22
C SER A 320 -11.07 3.18 12.37
N ASN A 321 -12.04 3.30 13.28
CA ASN A 321 -13.03 2.27 13.60
C ASN A 321 -14.43 2.46 12.97
N ARG A 322 -14.58 3.31 11.94
CA ARG A 322 -15.89 3.59 11.31
C ARG A 322 -15.99 3.12 9.86
N PHE A 323 -17.20 2.70 9.48
CA PHE A 323 -17.51 2.33 8.09
C PHE A 323 -17.42 3.55 7.17
N LYS A 324 -16.63 3.44 6.11
CA LYS A 324 -16.39 4.52 5.13
C LYS A 324 -17.18 4.24 3.85
N LEU A 325 -18.22 5.03 3.57
CA LEU A 325 -19.00 4.89 2.32
C LEU A 325 -18.33 5.56 1.11
N SER A 326 -17.38 6.49 1.30
CA SER A 326 -16.74 7.22 0.18
C SER A 326 -16.21 6.32 -0.95
N PRO A 327 -15.52 5.19 -0.68
CA PRO A 327 -15.08 4.29 -1.75
C PRO A 327 -16.23 3.61 -2.52
N GLU A 328 -17.39 3.42 -1.89
CA GLU A 328 -18.58 2.89 -2.57
C GLU A 328 -19.22 3.97 -3.46
N MET A 329 -19.26 5.23 -2.98
CA MET A 329 -19.73 6.37 -3.78
C MET A 329 -18.82 6.65 -4.99
N ASP A 330 -17.50 6.53 -4.81
CA ASP A 330 -16.54 6.66 -5.91
C ASP A 330 -16.81 5.66 -7.05
N VAL A 331 -17.23 4.43 -6.72
CA VAL A 331 -17.63 3.43 -7.72
C VAL A 331 -18.90 3.87 -8.44
N TYR A 332 -19.97 4.26 -7.72
CA TYR A 332 -21.21 4.73 -8.37
C TYR A 332 -20.97 5.93 -9.31
N VAL A 333 -20.15 6.90 -8.90
CA VAL A 333 -19.82 8.06 -9.75
C VAL A 333 -18.92 7.66 -10.93
N SER A 334 -17.96 6.75 -10.73
CA SER A 334 -17.10 6.24 -11.80
C SER A 334 -17.90 5.49 -12.86
N ASP A 335 -18.78 4.57 -12.44
CA ASP A 335 -19.65 3.77 -13.31
C ASP A 335 -20.63 4.68 -14.08
N PHE A 336 -21.19 5.68 -13.40
CA PHE A 336 -22.04 6.70 -14.03
C PHE A 336 -21.27 7.49 -15.10
N LEU A 337 -20.11 8.08 -14.78
CA LEU A 337 -19.36 8.89 -15.75
C LEU A 337 -18.86 8.03 -16.93
N GLN A 338 -18.47 6.77 -16.68
CA GLN A 338 -18.05 5.84 -17.72
C GLN A 338 -19.21 5.45 -18.67
N GLY A 339 -20.44 5.35 -18.16
CA GLY A 339 -21.64 5.01 -18.94
C GLY A 339 -22.43 6.20 -19.49
N CYS A 340 -22.09 7.43 -19.12
CA CYS A 340 -22.86 8.64 -19.49
C CYS A 340 -22.25 9.34 -20.70
N GLU A 341 -22.98 9.34 -21.82
CA GLU A 341 -22.63 10.07 -23.05
C GLU A 341 -23.04 11.55 -23.03
N ASP A 342 -23.89 11.96 -22.09
CA ASP A 342 -24.48 13.30 -21.96
C ASP A 342 -23.54 14.24 -21.18
N PRO A 343 -22.97 15.28 -21.80
CA PRO A 343 -21.99 16.16 -21.16
C PRO A 343 -22.61 17.05 -20.06
N ASP A 344 -23.88 17.46 -20.19
CA ASP A 344 -24.55 18.29 -19.20
C ASP A 344 -24.83 17.49 -17.92
N LYS A 345 -25.17 16.20 -18.06
CA LYS A 345 -25.28 15.28 -16.92
C LYS A 345 -23.93 14.99 -16.27
N GLN A 346 -22.88 14.74 -17.05
CA GLN A 346 -21.53 14.58 -16.49
C GLN A 346 -21.11 15.84 -15.70
N LEU A 347 -21.34 17.03 -16.25
CA LEU A 347 -21.03 18.31 -15.61
C LEU A 347 -21.84 18.52 -14.32
N ALA A 348 -23.15 18.25 -14.35
CA ALA A 348 -24.02 18.39 -13.18
C ALA A 348 -23.56 17.53 -12.00
N VAL A 349 -23.14 16.28 -12.25
CA VAL A 349 -22.57 15.40 -11.22
C VAL A 349 -21.22 15.91 -10.73
N MET A 350 -20.30 16.29 -11.63
CA MET A 350 -18.99 16.81 -11.24
C MET A 350 -19.08 18.09 -10.39
N VAL A 351 -19.95 19.02 -10.77
CA VAL A 351 -20.20 20.26 -10.02
C VAL A 351 -20.89 19.94 -8.69
N GLY A 352 -21.98 19.16 -8.68
CA GLY A 352 -22.71 18.84 -7.45
C GLY A 352 -21.85 18.18 -6.37
N PHE A 353 -20.98 17.23 -6.75
CA PHE A 353 -20.02 16.64 -5.81
C PHE A 353 -18.88 17.60 -5.40
N SER A 354 -18.48 18.54 -6.27
CA SER A 354 -17.48 19.57 -5.94
C SER A 354 -18.05 20.71 -5.08
N SER A 355 -19.37 20.92 -5.12
CA SER A 355 -20.07 21.96 -4.35
C SER A 355 -20.40 21.55 -2.92
N LEU A 356 -20.33 20.26 -2.57
CA LEU A 356 -20.50 19.78 -1.20
C LEU A 356 -19.24 20.09 -0.38
N SER A 357 -19.33 21.03 0.57
CA SER A 357 -18.17 21.52 1.33
C SER A 357 -18.41 21.58 2.83
N ASN A 358 -17.31 21.63 3.60
CA ASN A 358 -17.32 21.90 5.03
C ASN A 358 -16.50 23.16 5.31
N GLN A 359 -17.17 24.26 5.67
CA GLN A 359 -16.55 25.58 5.82
C GLN A 359 -15.70 25.97 4.59
N GLY A 360 -16.32 25.85 3.40
CA GLY A 360 -15.72 26.17 2.11
C GLY A 360 -14.69 25.18 1.58
N TYR A 361 -14.35 24.09 2.30
CA TYR A 361 -13.48 23.04 1.75
C TYR A 361 -14.32 21.88 1.18
N PRO A 362 -14.30 21.60 -0.14
CA PRO A 362 -15.05 20.48 -0.71
C PRO A 362 -14.68 19.13 -0.09
N VAL A 363 -15.70 18.30 0.15
CA VAL A 363 -15.55 16.97 0.79
C VAL A 363 -14.88 15.97 -0.14
N VAL A 364 -15.05 16.12 -1.45
CA VAL A 364 -14.35 15.31 -2.46
C VAL A 364 -12.83 15.58 -2.41
N PRO A 365 -11.98 14.54 -2.55
CA PRO A 365 -10.53 14.74 -2.57
C PRO A 365 -10.12 15.55 -3.81
N SER A 366 -9.11 16.41 -3.69
CA SER A 366 -8.58 17.16 -4.83
C SER A 366 -8.09 16.20 -5.94
N VAL A 367 -7.41 15.11 -5.55
CA VAL A 367 -7.09 13.97 -6.43
C VAL A 367 -8.24 12.97 -6.42
N TRP A 368 -9.13 13.05 -7.41
CA TRP A 368 -10.30 12.16 -7.54
C TRP A 368 -10.28 11.44 -8.88
N ARG A 369 -10.19 10.10 -8.87
CA ARG A 369 -9.88 9.29 -10.08
C ARG A 369 -10.97 9.32 -11.15
N VAL A 370 -12.23 9.53 -10.75
CA VAL A 370 -13.41 9.47 -11.65
C VAL A 370 -13.32 10.42 -12.85
N VAL A 371 -12.52 11.49 -12.75
CA VAL A 371 -12.27 12.47 -13.83
C VAL A 371 -11.69 11.85 -15.12
N GLN A 372 -11.09 10.66 -15.04
CA GLN A 372 -10.59 9.93 -16.21
C GLN A 372 -11.70 9.54 -17.21
N HIS A 373 -12.96 9.54 -16.77
CA HIS A 373 -14.13 9.21 -17.60
C HIS A 373 -14.84 10.45 -18.19
N LEU A 374 -14.36 11.66 -17.88
CA LEU A 374 -14.95 12.88 -18.44
C LEU A 374 -14.63 13.04 -19.92
N GLN A 375 -15.63 13.43 -20.70
CA GLN A 375 -15.41 13.84 -22.08
C GLN A 375 -14.58 15.13 -22.14
N PRO A 376 -13.75 15.35 -23.18
CA PRO A 376 -12.90 16.54 -23.27
C PRO A 376 -13.67 17.87 -23.24
N ALA A 377 -14.90 17.90 -23.76
CA ALA A 377 -15.78 19.07 -23.69
C ALA A 377 -16.24 19.35 -22.25
N THR A 378 -16.79 18.33 -21.57
CA THR A 378 -17.17 18.40 -20.15
C THR A 378 -16.01 18.83 -19.25
N LEU A 379 -14.81 18.30 -19.52
CA LEU A 379 -13.59 18.62 -18.78
C LEU A 379 -13.23 20.11 -18.92
N HIS A 380 -13.38 20.69 -20.12
CA HIS A 380 -13.15 22.12 -20.33
C HIS A 380 -14.14 22.96 -19.52
N THR A 381 -15.45 22.70 -19.64
CA THR A 381 -16.48 23.44 -18.90
C THR A 381 -16.34 23.28 -17.37
N TYR A 382 -15.88 22.13 -16.89
CA TYR A 382 -15.59 21.92 -15.46
C TYR A 382 -14.34 22.69 -15.00
N VAL A 383 -13.29 22.80 -15.83
CA VAL A 383 -12.14 23.66 -15.55
C VAL A 383 -12.53 25.14 -15.55
N ASP A 384 -13.38 25.58 -16.48
CA ASP A 384 -13.88 26.94 -16.54
C ASP A 384 -14.71 27.27 -15.29
N TRP A 385 -15.56 26.33 -14.83
CA TRP A 385 -16.29 26.46 -13.55
C TRP A 385 -15.33 26.57 -12.34
N LEU A 386 -14.28 25.74 -12.28
CA LEU A 386 -13.26 25.82 -11.22
C LEU A 386 -12.53 27.17 -11.23
N GLN A 387 -12.14 27.68 -12.40
CA GLN A 387 -11.50 28.99 -12.53
C GLN A 387 -12.45 30.13 -12.14
N SER A 388 -13.72 30.04 -12.54
CA SER A 388 -14.77 30.99 -12.14
C SER A 388 -14.95 31.03 -10.62
N MET A 389 -15.10 29.87 -9.97
CA MET A 389 -15.24 29.77 -8.50
C MET A 389 -13.99 30.22 -7.75
N PHE A 390 -12.80 30.14 -8.35
CA PHE A 390 -11.57 30.69 -7.76
C PHE A 390 -11.55 32.24 -7.80
N LEU A 391 -11.92 32.80 -8.95
CA LEU A 391 -11.97 34.25 -9.18
C LEU A 391 -13.10 34.91 -8.37
N GLN A 392 -14.28 34.29 -8.40
CA GLN A 392 -15.52 34.74 -7.77
C GLN A 392 -16.09 33.61 -6.88
N PRO A 393 -15.65 33.51 -5.61
CA PRO A 393 -16.12 32.49 -4.67
C PRO A 393 -17.59 32.69 -4.30
N GLU A 394 -18.51 32.01 -5.00
CA GLU A 394 -19.95 32.04 -4.72
C GLU A 394 -20.32 31.05 -3.59
N LEU A 395 -19.93 31.37 -2.35
CA LEU A 395 -20.16 30.49 -1.18
C LEU A 395 -21.65 30.14 -0.98
N ASP A 396 -22.58 31.04 -1.30
CA ASP A 396 -24.02 30.81 -1.18
C ASP A 396 -24.57 29.74 -2.15
N LYS A 397 -23.79 29.36 -3.18
CA LYS A 397 -24.14 28.28 -4.11
C LYS A 397 -23.47 26.95 -3.77
N LEU A 398 -22.61 26.91 -2.76
CA LEU A 398 -22.05 25.68 -2.21
C LEU A 398 -23.05 25.04 -1.24
N LEU A 399 -23.10 23.71 -1.24
CA LEU A 399 -23.81 22.96 -0.21
C LEU A 399 -22.87 22.83 1.00
N ASP A 400 -22.65 23.95 1.69
CA ASP A 400 -21.72 24.04 2.80
C ASP A 400 -22.38 23.62 4.13
N PHE A 401 -21.70 22.78 4.89
CA PHE A 401 -22.10 22.38 6.23
C PHE A 401 -20.99 22.64 7.25
N SER A 402 -21.29 22.37 8.52
CA SER A 402 -20.32 22.49 9.62
C SER A 402 -20.56 21.41 10.66
N THR A 403 -19.50 20.72 11.09
CA THR A 403 -19.61 19.70 12.14
C THR A 403 -19.98 20.31 13.49
N ARG A 404 -20.49 19.51 14.44
CA ARG A 404 -20.90 20.01 15.77
C ARG A 404 -19.78 20.78 16.48
N LYS A 405 -18.56 20.23 16.54
CA LYS A 405 -17.38 20.89 17.12
C LYS A 405 -17.06 22.26 16.48
N GLN A 406 -17.34 22.40 15.18
CA GLN A 406 -17.11 23.63 14.42
C GLN A 406 -18.22 24.68 14.63
N LYS A 407 -19.44 24.28 15.01
CA LYS A 407 -20.53 25.21 15.35
C LYS A 407 -20.30 25.91 16.69
N ASP A 408 -19.58 25.26 17.60
CA ASP A 408 -19.20 25.81 18.91
C ASP A 408 -18.02 26.80 18.81
N SER A 409 -17.26 26.77 17.70
CA SER A 409 -16.10 27.65 17.46
C SER A 409 -16.45 28.74 16.43
N GLN A 410 -16.96 29.88 16.92
CA GLN A 410 -17.34 31.04 16.11
C GLN A 410 -16.10 31.73 15.50
N GLY A 411 -15.67 31.26 14.32
CA GLY A 411 -14.43 31.74 13.68
C GLY A 411 -14.45 31.75 12.15
N CYS A 412 -14.64 32.95 11.59
CA CYS A 412 -14.02 33.45 10.34
C CYS A 412 -14.44 32.86 8.97
N GLN A 413 -15.33 33.58 8.26
CA GLN A 413 -15.65 33.35 6.85
C GLN A 413 -14.43 33.46 5.91
N GLU A 414 -13.43 34.28 6.23
CA GLU A 414 -12.23 34.48 5.39
C GLU A 414 -11.43 33.18 5.21
N ASN A 415 -11.39 32.32 6.24
CA ASN A 415 -10.77 31.00 6.15
C ASN A 415 -11.49 30.07 5.17
N SER A 416 -12.79 30.28 4.91
CA SER A 416 -13.56 29.45 3.97
C SER A 416 -13.20 29.75 2.52
N ILE A 417 -12.97 31.02 2.17
CA ILE A 417 -12.49 31.44 0.84
C ILE A 417 -11.07 30.88 0.59
N PHE A 418 -10.18 31.00 1.57
CA PHE A 418 -8.84 30.41 1.49
C PHE A 418 -8.89 28.89 1.29
N ARG A 419 -9.72 28.18 2.08
CA ARG A 419 -9.92 26.73 1.97
C ARG A 419 -10.43 26.31 0.59
N LEU A 420 -11.43 27.00 0.06
CA LEU A 420 -11.97 26.74 -1.27
C LEU A 420 -10.88 26.92 -2.34
N ARG A 421 -10.19 28.07 -2.33
CA ARG A 421 -9.11 28.37 -3.28
C ARG A 421 -7.95 27.37 -3.18
N LYS A 422 -7.55 26.97 -1.98
CA LYS A 422 -6.55 25.91 -1.75
C LYS A 422 -6.97 24.58 -2.40
N TRP A 423 -8.23 24.17 -2.21
CA TRP A 423 -8.74 22.96 -2.85
C TRP A 423 -8.80 23.09 -4.38
N ILE A 424 -9.29 24.22 -4.92
CA ILE A 424 -9.39 24.44 -6.38
C ILE A 424 -8.01 24.40 -7.05
N VAL A 425 -6.99 25.02 -6.46
CA VAL A 425 -5.63 25.01 -7.02
C VAL A 425 -5.06 23.59 -7.03
N ALA A 426 -5.18 22.85 -5.93
CA ALA A 426 -4.79 21.44 -5.88
C ALA A 426 -5.57 20.56 -6.86
N ARG A 427 -6.86 20.86 -7.05
CA ARG A 427 -7.75 20.21 -8.01
C ARG A 427 -7.29 20.42 -9.45
N LEU A 428 -7.01 21.67 -9.82
CA LEU A 428 -6.51 22.05 -11.15
C LEU A 428 -5.15 21.39 -11.45
N SER A 429 -4.21 21.37 -10.51
CA SER A 429 -2.96 20.62 -10.66
C SER A 429 -3.21 19.12 -10.87
N SER A 430 -4.02 18.48 -10.03
CA SER A 430 -4.29 17.04 -10.13
C SER A 430 -4.95 16.61 -11.45
N LEU A 431 -5.76 17.50 -12.05
CA LEU A 431 -6.35 17.28 -13.37
C LEU A 431 -5.25 17.17 -14.43
N ILE A 432 -4.18 17.97 -14.35
CA ILE A 432 -3.04 17.91 -15.27
C ILE A 432 -2.13 16.71 -14.97
N ASP A 433 -1.92 16.37 -13.69
CA ASP A 433 -1.07 15.24 -13.26
C ASP A 433 -1.65 13.86 -13.66
N ASN A 434 -2.98 13.74 -13.79
CA ASN A 434 -3.63 12.47 -14.10
C ASN A 434 -3.50 12.09 -15.59
N HIS A 435 -2.50 11.28 -15.92
CA HIS A 435 -2.19 10.78 -17.27
C HIS A 435 -3.33 10.00 -17.97
N GLN A 436 -4.35 9.53 -17.25
CA GLN A 436 -5.48 8.79 -17.85
C GLN A 436 -6.56 9.71 -18.45
N VAL A 437 -6.57 11.00 -18.08
CA VAL A 437 -7.56 11.97 -18.55
C VAL A 437 -7.15 12.48 -19.94
N LYS A 438 -8.04 12.36 -20.93
CA LYS A 438 -7.83 12.92 -22.27
C LYS A 438 -7.90 14.45 -22.23
N LYS A 439 -6.75 15.12 -22.35
CA LYS A 439 -6.60 16.58 -22.23
C LYS A 439 -6.10 17.20 -23.54
N PRO A 440 -6.78 18.22 -24.09
CA PRO A 440 -6.22 19.00 -25.19
C PRO A 440 -5.09 19.92 -24.68
N GLU A 441 -4.09 20.19 -25.52
CA GLU A 441 -2.93 20.99 -25.11
C GLU A 441 -3.29 22.40 -24.64
N GLY A 442 -4.33 23.01 -25.24
CA GLY A 442 -4.84 24.32 -24.84
C GLY A 442 -5.36 24.37 -23.40
N LEU A 443 -5.98 23.30 -22.91
CA LEU A 443 -6.46 23.21 -21.51
C LEU A 443 -5.29 23.10 -20.54
N ILE A 444 -4.28 22.29 -20.88
CA ILE A 444 -3.06 22.13 -20.09
C ILE A 444 -2.33 23.47 -19.96
N MET A 445 -2.16 24.17 -21.09
CA MET A 445 -1.55 25.49 -21.12
C MET A 445 -2.39 26.53 -20.37
N GLY A 446 -3.71 26.52 -20.52
CA GLY A 446 -4.64 27.42 -19.82
C GLY A 446 -4.56 27.28 -18.30
N VAL A 447 -4.57 26.05 -17.77
CA VAL A 447 -4.40 25.80 -16.32
C VAL A 447 -3.03 26.27 -15.84
N ALA A 448 -1.96 25.98 -16.59
CA ALA A 448 -0.61 26.38 -16.21
C ALA A 448 -0.43 27.91 -16.20
N ARG A 449 -0.98 28.60 -17.20
CA ARG A 449 -0.96 30.07 -17.29
C ARG A 449 -1.82 30.72 -16.21
N PHE A 450 -2.98 30.17 -15.89
CA PHE A 450 -3.87 30.64 -14.82
C PHE A 450 -3.17 30.61 -13.45
N ILE A 451 -2.60 29.45 -13.07
CA ILE A 451 -1.90 29.29 -11.78
C ILE A 451 -0.65 30.19 -11.72
N PHE A 452 0.12 30.28 -12.82
CA PHE A 452 1.28 31.18 -12.90
C PHE A 452 0.90 32.66 -12.76
N PHE A 453 -0.12 33.11 -13.50
CA PHE A 453 -0.57 34.49 -13.51
C PHE A 453 -1.04 34.94 -12.12
N HIS A 454 -1.95 34.20 -11.49
CA HIS A 454 -2.47 34.57 -10.17
C HIS A 454 -1.45 34.38 -9.03
N GLY A 455 -0.41 33.55 -9.23
CA GLY A 455 0.70 33.41 -8.29
C GLY A 455 1.60 34.64 -8.24
N PHE A 456 2.09 35.10 -9.41
CA PHE A 456 3.16 36.10 -9.50
C PHE A 456 2.71 37.50 -9.96
N PHE A 457 1.53 37.63 -10.58
CA PHE A 457 1.08 38.85 -11.23
C PHE A 457 -0.26 39.37 -10.68
N ILE A 458 -0.57 40.63 -11.00
CA ILE A 458 -1.80 41.33 -10.62
C ILE A 458 -2.30 42.13 -11.83
N THR A 459 -3.60 42.09 -12.10
CA THR A 459 -4.25 42.89 -13.14
C THR A 459 -4.35 44.36 -12.71
N LYS A 460 -3.83 45.28 -13.54
CA LYS A 460 -4.14 46.72 -13.47
C LYS A 460 -5.29 47.12 -14.40
N LYS A 461 -5.35 46.53 -15.59
CA LYS A 461 -6.39 46.75 -16.59
C LYS A 461 -6.55 45.50 -17.44
N ALA A 462 -7.79 45.05 -17.63
CA ALA A 462 -8.12 43.93 -18.51
C ALA A 462 -7.59 44.17 -19.94
N CYS A 463 -6.98 43.13 -20.51
CA CYS A 463 -6.37 43.14 -21.83
C CYS A 463 -6.83 41.91 -22.62
N ALA A 464 -7.21 42.08 -23.89
CA ALA A 464 -7.66 40.99 -24.74
C ALA A 464 -6.54 39.96 -25.05
N ASP A 465 -5.28 40.40 -25.10
CA ASP A 465 -4.12 39.55 -25.39
C ASP A 465 -3.71 38.65 -24.20
N ILE A 466 -4.25 38.92 -23.00
CA ILE A 466 -3.99 38.18 -21.76
C ILE A 466 -5.34 37.79 -21.15
N PRO A 467 -5.97 36.67 -21.57
CA PRO A 467 -7.28 36.23 -21.08
C PRO A 467 -7.40 36.18 -19.55
N GLU A 468 -6.31 35.79 -18.88
CA GLU A 468 -6.19 35.73 -17.42
C GLU A 468 -6.39 37.10 -16.74
N SER A 469 -6.12 38.20 -17.47
CA SER A 469 -6.33 39.56 -16.99
C SER A 469 -7.80 40.03 -17.06
N ALA A 470 -8.68 39.31 -17.75
CA ALA A 470 -10.11 39.62 -17.80
C ALA A 470 -10.86 39.15 -16.54
N GLY A 471 -10.28 38.21 -15.78
CA GLY A 471 -10.86 37.68 -14.55
C GLY A 471 -10.86 38.70 -13.41
N ILE A 472 -12.04 39.25 -13.09
CA ILE A 472 -12.21 40.16 -11.94
C ILE A 472 -12.33 39.32 -10.66
N LEU A 473 -11.31 39.43 -9.80
CA LEU A 473 -11.31 38.87 -8.44
C LEU A 473 -12.36 39.59 -7.58
N SER A 474 -13.38 38.89 -7.09
CA SER A 474 -14.36 39.49 -6.16
C SER A 474 -13.80 39.68 -4.75
N ALA A 475 -12.94 38.75 -4.31
CA ALA A 475 -12.16 38.83 -3.07
C ALA A 475 -10.66 38.84 -3.39
N PRO A 476 -9.84 39.68 -2.74
CA PRO A 476 -8.39 39.73 -2.98
C PRO A 476 -7.70 38.39 -2.68
N LEU A 477 -6.50 38.20 -3.24
CA LEU A 477 -5.66 37.02 -2.98
C LEU A 477 -4.73 37.31 -1.81
N ASP A 478 -5.00 36.67 -0.67
CA ASP A 478 -4.13 36.69 0.51
C ASP A 478 -2.80 35.96 0.25
N ASP A 479 -1.80 36.25 1.08
CA ASP A 479 -0.46 35.72 0.90
C ASP A 479 -0.42 34.19 1.07
N ARG A 480 -1.29 33.62 1.91
CA ARG A 480 -1.44 32.16 2.04
C ARG A 480 -1.94 31.52 0.74
N THR A 481 -2.97 32.09 0.08
CA THR A 481 -3.41 31.60 -1.24
C THR A 481 -2.28 31.70 -2.27
N ARG A 482 -1.50 32.78 -2.26
CA ARG A 482 -0.38 32.96 -3.19
C ARG A 482 0.74 31.94 -2.96
N VAL A 483 1.09 31.62 -1.72
CA VAL A 483 2.05 30.53 -1.41
C VAL A 483 1.56 29.19 -1.97
N VAL A 484 0.26 28.89 -1.85
CA VAL A 484 -0.33 27.68 -2.47
C VAL A 484 -0.20 27.72 -3.99
N LEU A 485 -0.59 28.82 -4.65
CA LEU A 485 -0.44 28.97 -6.12
C LEU A 485 1.01 28.79 -6.58
N VAL A 486 1.96 29.44 -5.92
CA VAL A 486 3.39 29.36 -6.26
C VAL A 486 3.92 27.94 -6.09
N ASN A 487 3.60 27.25 -4.99
CA ASN A 487 4.06 25.88 -4.77
C ASN A 487 3.38 24.89 -5.75
N SER A 488 2.07 25.04 -6.00
CA SER A 488 1.35 24.26 -7.02
C SER A 488 1.84 24.53 -8.44
N PHE A 489 2.31 25.75 -8.76
CA PHE A 489 2.94 26.06 -10.04
C PHE A 489 4.22 25.26 -10.26
N PHE A 490 5.14 25.22 -9.28
CA PHE A 490 6.38 24.44 -9.41
C PHE A 490 6.14 22.92 -9.38
N GLY A 491 5.12 22.45 -8.65
CA GLY A 491 4.63 21.07 -8.77
C GLY A 491 4.14 20.76 -10.19
N LEU A 492 3.27 21.61 -10.73
CA LEU A 492 2.77 21.51 -12.10
C LEU A 492 3.90 21.55 -13.14
N LEU A 493 4.92 22.39 -12.94
CA LEU A 493 6.09 22.48 -13.82
C LEU A 493 6.86 21.15 -13.89
N MET A 494 6.98 20.46 -12.76
CA MET A 494 7.55 19.12 -12.70
C MET A 494 6.69 18.08 -13.41
N SER A 495 5.36 18.15 -13.30
CA SER A 495 4.43 17.28 -14.02
C SER A 495 4.49 17.52 -15.53
N LEU A 496 4.50 18.79 -15.96
CA LEU A 496 4.65 19.19 -17.36
C LEU A 496 5.98 18.69 -17.94
N HIS A 497 7.07 18.67 -17.17
CA HIS A 497 8.35 18.11 -17.64
C HIS A 497 8.29 16.60 -17.89
N HIS A 498 7.51 15.87 -17.09
CA HIS A 498 7.36 14.41 -17.22
C HIS A 498 6.22 13.97 -18.14
N LEU A 499 5.37 14.91 -18.58
CA LEU A 499 4.21 14.64 -19.41
C LEU A 499 4.64 13.97 -20.75
N PRO A 500 4.11 12.78 -21.09
CA PRO A 500 4.36 12.15 -22.38
C PRO A 500 3.64 12.90 -23.51
N LEU A 501 4.14 12.78 -24.74
CA LEU A 501 3.44 13.22 -25.95
C LEU A 501 2.01 12.65 -26.00
N LEU A 502 1.04 13.53 -26.26
CA LEU A 502 -0.41 13.28 -26.14
C LEU A 502 -1.06 12.68 -27.40
N ASP A 503 -0.28 12.04 -28.27
CA ASP A 503 -0.75 11.58 -29.58
C ASP A 503 -1.26 10.12 -29.52
N ASP A 504 -2.57 9.94 -29.77
CA ASP A 504 -3.25 8.64 -29.88
C ASP A 504 -2.92 7.89 -31.20
N SER A 505 -2.23 8.52 -32.17
CA SER A 505 -2.07 7.99 -33.54
C SER A 505 -0.78 7.22 -33.85
N ALA A 506 0.19 7.16 -32.92
CA ALA A 506 1.47 6.51 -33.15
C ALA A 506 1.50 5.03 -32.69
N ASP A 507 1.46 4.14 -33.68
CA ASP A 507 1.39 2.68 -33.53
C ASP A 507 2.42 2.02 -32.59
N LYS A 508 2.07 0.83 -32.09
CA LYS A 508 2.77 0.05 -31.04
C LYS A 508 4.17 -0.50 -31.40
N VAL A 509 4.85 0.06 -32.40
CA VAL A 509 6.03 -0.57 -33.05
C VAL A 509 7.39 -0.09 -32.48
N ALA A 510 7.47 1.09 -31.86
CA ALA A 510 8.74 1.68 -31.40
C ALA A 510 8.96 1.58 -29.87
N ALA A 511 9.09 0.36 -29.34
CA ALA A 511 9.31 0.13 -27.89
C ALA A 511 10.73 0.46 -27.38
N ASN A 512 11.71 0.70 -28.26
CA ASN A 512 13.14 0.78 -27.92
C ASN A 512 13.78 2.18 -28.03
N HIS A 513 13.03 3.23 -28.37
CA HIS A 513 13.49 4.61 -28.26
C HIS A 513 12.64 5.36 -27.23
N LYS A 514 13.29 5.95 -26.21
CA LYS A 514 12.62 6.75 -25.18
C LYS A 514 11.84 7.89 -25.86
N ARG A 515 10.51 7.84 -25.78
CA ARG A 515 9.63 8.92 -26.28
C ARG A 515 10.04 10.23 -25.60
N PRO A 516 10.16 11.37 -26.33
CA PRO A 516 10.43 12.65 -25.69
C PRO A 516 9.25 13.02 -24.77
N SER A 517 9.59 13.41 -23.55
CA SER A 517 8.67 13.89 -22.52
C SER A 517 8.87 15.40 -22.33
N GLY A 518 7.83 16.08 -21.86
CA GLY A 518 7.88 17.51 -21.59
C GLY A 518 7.88 18.40 -22.83
N VAL A 519 7.36 17.89 -23.95
CA VAL A 519 7.16 18.63 -25.20
C VAL A 519 5.68 18.67 -25.63
N THR A 520 5.31 19.74 -26.33
CA THR A 520 4.05 19.88 -27.09
C THR A 520 4.14 19.17 -28.44
N ALA A 521 3.02 19.05 -29.15
CA ALA A 521 2.94 18.42 -30.48
C ALA A 521 3.86 19.05 -31.54
N ASP A 522 4.25 20.32 -31.39
CA ASP A 522 5.24 21.01 -32.25
C ASP A 522 6.71 20.66 -31.92
N GLY A 523 6.94 19.79 -30.94
CA GLY A 523 8.26 19.37 -30.47
C GLY A 523 9.00 20.40 -29.60
N THR A 524 8.35 21.50 -29.21
CA THR A 524 8.93 22.48 -28.27
C THR A 524 8.56 22.17 -26.82
N MET A 525 9.33 22.65 -25.85
CA MET A 525 9.12 22.31 -24.43
C MET A 525 7.96 23.09 -23.82
N TRP A 526 7.13 22.44 -22.97
CA TRP A 526 6.04 23.13 -22.23
C TRP A 526 6.53 24.36 -21.45
N ILE A 527 7.68 24.22 -20.77
CA ILE A 527 8.32 25.32 -20.03
C ILE A 527 8.78 26.47 -20.94
N TYR A 528 9.13 26.22 -22.20
CA TYR A 528 9.49 27.29 -23.14
C TYR A 528 8.28 28.20 -23.44
N HIS A 529 7.09 27.63 -23.65
CA HIS A 529 5.86 28.41 -23.83
C HIS A 529 5.52 29.25 -22.59
N LEU A 530 5.70 28.69 -21.38
CA LEU A 530 5.51 29.44 -20.14
C LEU A 530 6.52 30.59 -19.97
N VAL A 531 7.78 30.39 -20.35
CA VAL A 531 8.80 31.46 -20.36
C VAL A 531 8.48 32.54 -21.39
N GLN A 532 7.96 32.18 -22.58
CA GLN A 532 7.48 33.18 -23.54
C GLN A 532 6.25 33.94 -23.04
N TYR A 533 5.32 33.27 -22.35
CA TYR A 533 4.20 33.94 -21.69
C TYR A 533 4.67 34.91 -20.61
N ALA A 534 5.64 34.52 -19.77
CA ALA A 534 6.27 35.41 -18.79
C ALA A 534 6.97 36.62 -19.43
N LYS A 535 7.62 36.44 -20.60
CA LYS A 535 8.20 37.53 -21.42
C LYS A 535 7.13 38.53 -21.87
N VAL A 536 5.95 38.05 -22.26
CA VAL A 536 4.80 38.90 -22.61
C VAL A 536 4.30 39.65 -21.37
N LEU A 537 4.01 38.96 -20.25
CA LEU A 537 3.49 39.60 -19.03
C LEU A 537 4.40 40.73 -18.53
N LEU A 538 5.72 40.51 -18.48
CA LEU A 538 6.68 41.51 -18.02
C LEU A 538 6.87 42.70 -18.97
N SER A 539 6.52 42.59 -20.25
CA SER A 539 6.58 43.71 -21.20
C SER A 539 5.29 44.56 -21.21
N TRP A 540 4.20 44.08 -20.62
CA TRP A 540 2.87 44.73 -20.61
C TRP A 540 2.53 45.43 -19.28
N SER A 541 3.47 46.21 -18.75
CA SER A 541 3.39 46.93 -17.45
C SER A 541 2.18 47.88 -17.28
N LYS A 542 1.50 48.25 -18.38
CA LYS A 542 0.26 49.06 -18.37
C LYS A 542 -0.99 48.27 -18.01
N CYS A 543 -0.99 46.95 -18.25
CA CYS A 543 -2.15 46.07 -18.03
C CYS A 543 -1.94 45.12 -16.85
N VAL A 544 -0.69 44.69 -16.63
CA VAL A 544 -0.32 43.70 -15.61
C VAL A 544 0.89 44.20 -14.83
N GLU A 545 0.95 43.90 -13.54
CA GLU A 545 2.09 44.19 -12.66
C GLU A 545 2.60 42.90 -12.01
N SER A 546 3.92 42.76 -11.89
CA SER A 546 4.55 41.70 -11.09
C SER A 546 4.45 42.07 -9.61
N ARG A 547 4.04 41.12 -8.74
CA ARG A 547 4.00 41.33 -7.28
C ARG A 547 5.37 41.73 -6.74
N GLN A 548 6.42 41.07 -7.23
CA GLN A 548 7.81 41.44 -7.00
C GLN A 548 8.35 42.01 -8.32
N PRO A 549 8.41 43.34 -8.49
CA PRO A 549 9.00 43.93 -9.68
C PRO A 549 10.50 43.63 -9.70
N LEU A 550 10.99 43.08 -10.81
CA LEU A 550 12.42 42.81 -10.99
C LEU A 550 13.19 44.14 -11.03
N SER A 551 14.32 44.21 -10.32
CA SER A 551 15.26 45.33 -10.42
C SER A 551 15.83 45.45 -11.84
N ALA A 552 16.46 46.59 -12.16
CA ALA A 552 17.08 46.78 -13.48
C ALA A 552 18.13 45.69 -13.80
N GLU A 553 18.93 45.29 -12.81
CA GLU A 553 19.92 44.21 -12.95
C GLU A 553 19.26 42.84 -13.11
N GLN A 554 18.25 42.54 -12.28
CA GLN A 554 17.49 41.28 -12.38
C GLN A 554 16.78 41.17 -13.74
N ARG A 555 16.26 42.29 -14.26
CA ARG A 555 15.64 42.36 -15.58
C ARG A 555 16.65 42.14 -16.69
N GLN A 556 17.82 42.77 -16.61
CA GLN A 556 18.91 42.54 -17.57
C GLN A 556 19.34 41.07 -17.57
N ALA A 557 19.53 40.46 -16.39
CA ALA A 557 19.91 39.05 -16.28
C ALA A 557 18.87 38.11 -16.91
N TRP A 558 17.58 38.38 -16.69
CA TRP A 558 16.46 37.68 -17.33
C TRP A 558 16.48 37.81 -18.86
N ASP A 559 16.66 39.03 -19.39
CA ASP A 559 16.69 39.26 -20.83
C ASP A 559 17.91 38.58 -21.49
N THR A 560 19.10 38.61 -20.87
CA THR A 560 20.28 37.85 -21.33
C THR A 560 20.03 36.33 -21.34
N MET A 561 19.34 35.79 -20.33
CA MET A 561 18.96 34.37 -20.32
C MET A 561 18.05 34.02 -21.51
N LEU A 562 17.07 34.87 -21.84
CA LEU A 562 16.22 34.69 -23.00
C LEU A 562 17.02 34.70 -24.32
N GLU A 563 18.00 35.59 -24.45
CA GLU A 563 18.90 35.62 -25.62
C GLU A 563 19.71 34.33 -25.76
N SER A 564 20.24 33.79 -24.66
CA SER A 564 20.95 32.49 -24.64
C SER A 564 20.03 31.32 -25.00
N VAL A 565 18.78 31.30 -24.50
CA VAL A 565 17.76 30.31 -24.91
C VAL A 565 17.43 30.41 -26.39
N GLU A 566 17.25 31.63 -26.93
CA GLU A 566 16.97 31.86 -28.35
C GLU A 566 18.17 31.52 -29.25
N SER A 567 19.40 31.71 -28.75
CA SER A 567 20.65 31.30 -29.40
C SER A 567 20.77 29.77 -29.46
N LEU A 568 20.54 29.06 -28.34
CA LEU A 568 20.50 27.60 -28.27
C LEU A 568 19.43 27.02 -29.22
N LYS A 569 18.21 27.56 -29.21
CA LYS A 569 17.13 27.12 -30.11
C LYS A 569 17.47 27.36 -31.59
N ARG A 570 18.16 28.46 -31.93
CA ARG A 570 18.68 28.73 -33.29
C ARG A 570 19.78 27.74 -33.70
N LYS A 571 20.64 27.31 -32.77
CA LYS A 571 21.67 26.27 -33.00
C LYS A 571 21.03 24.89 -33.21
N MET A 572 20.03 24.52 -32.40
CA MET A 572 19.30 23.25 -32.55
C MET A 572 18.62 23.09 -33.92
N LYS A 573 18.09 24.17 -34.52
CA LYS A 573 17.55 24.14 -35.90
C LYS A 573 18.59 23.81 -36.98
N LYS A 574 19.89 23.93 -36.69
CA LYS A 574 20.99 23.59 -37.61
C LYS A 574 21.60 22.21 -37.33
N GLY A 575 21.19 21.56 -36.24
CA GLY A 575 21.66 20.26 -35.79
C GLY A 575 21.23 20.01 -34.35
N GLN A 576 20.43 18.97 -34.12
CA GLN A 576 19.91 18.64 -32.80
C GLN A 576 20.97 17.91 -31.98
N THR A 577 21.58 18.60 -31.00
CA THR A 577 22.47 17.99 -30.00
C THR A 577 21.76 17.90 -28.65
N ALA A 578 21.95 16.79 -27.94
CA ALA A 578 21.40 16.59 -26.60
C ALA A 578 21.90 17.66 -25.61
N GLU A 579 23.18 18.02 -25.75
CA GLU A 579 23.85 19.16 -25.11
C GLU A 579 23.02 20.46 -25.15
N ASN A 580 22.64 20.93 -26.34
CA ASN A 580 21.90 22.18 -26.48
C ASN A 580 20.52 22.09 -25.80
N SER A 581 19.87 20.93 -25.87
CA SER A 581 18.59 20.68 -25.21
C SER A 581 18.71 20.69 -23.69
N ALA A 582 19.79 20.14 -23.13
CA ALA A 582 20.04 20.10 -21.70
C ALA A 582 20.38 21.48 -21.13
N PHE A 583 21.23 22.25 -21.80
CA PHE A 583 21.51 23.65 -21.42
C PHE A 583 20.27 24.53 -21.56
N GLN A 584 19.47 24.34 -22.62
CA GLN A 584 18.20 25.06 -22.77
C GLN A 584 17.22 24.73 -21.63
N GLN A 585 17.10 23.45 -21.25
CA GLN A 585 16.27 23.03 -20.12
C GLN A 585 16.74 23.65 -18.80
N LEU A 586 18.05 23.69 -18.55
CA LEU A 586 18.63 24.29 -17.34
C LEU A 586 18.32 25.80 -17.28
N PHE A 587 18.56 26.57 -18.34
CA PHE A 587 18.19 27.99 -18.39
C PHE A 587 16.69 28.23 -18.18
N LEU A 588 15.82 27.44 -18.81
CA LEU A 588 14.37 27.59 -18.67
C LEU A 588 13.91 27.27 -17.24
N LEU A 589 14.48 26.26 -16.59
CA LEU A 589 14.16 25.91 -15.20
C LEU A 589 14.67 26.97 -14.21
N VAL A 590 15.93 27.40 -14.31
CA VAL A 590 16.48 28.46 -13.45
C VAL A 590 15.71 29.77 -13.67
N GLY A 591 15.40 30.11 -14.93
CA GLY A 591 14.55 31.24 -15.28
C GLY A 591 13.20 31.19 -14.59
N MET A 592 12.44 30.09 -14.66
CA MET A 592 11.14 30.04 -13.98
C MET A 592 11.27 30.08 -12.44
N HIS A 593 12.35 29.57 -11.86
CA HIS A 593 12.61 29.70 -10.41
C HIS A 593 13.04 31.13 -10.00
N PHE A 594 13.53 31.95 -10.93
CA PHE A 594 13.88 33.36 -10.71
C PHE A 594 12.68 34.18 -10.19
N PHE A 595 11.45 33.84 -10.57
CA PHE A 595 10.23 34.45 -10.03
C PHE A 595 9.96 34.14 -8.55
N LYS A 596 10.60 33.10 -7.98
CA LYS A 596 10.42 32.70 -6.57
C LYS A 596 11.53 33.25 -5.67
N ALA A 597 12.75 33.36 -6.17
CA ALA A 597 13.91 33.86 -5.42
C ALA A 597 14.86 34.67 -6.34
N PRO A 598 14.49 35.90 -6.73
CA PRO A 598 15.25 36.69 -7.71
C PRO A 598 16.58 37.24 -7.17
N GLU A 599 16.73 37.34 -5.85
CA GLU A 599 17.97 37.76 -5.19
C GLU A 599 18.98 36.60 -5.12
N GLU A 600 18.57 35.44 -4.58
CA GLU A 600 19.40 34.22 -4.52
C GLU A 600 19.93 33.78 -5.90
N LEU A 601 19.11 33.96 -6.94
CA LEU A 601 19.36 33.39 -8.27
C LEU A 601 19.97 34.39 -9.27
N LEU A 602 20.23 35.63 -8.88
CA LEU A 602 20.83 36.64 -9.75
C LEU A 602 22.25 36.24 -10.19
N ASP A 603 23.10 35.91 -9.22
CA ASP A 603 24.49 35.53 -9.50
C ASP A 603 24.57 34.14 -10.10
N VAL A 604 23.67 33.23 -9.68
CA VAL A 604 23.46 31.91 -10.31
C VAL A 604 23.21 32.02 -11.82
N LEU A 605 22.40 32.98 -12.24
CA LEU A 605 22.07 33.16 -13.66
C LEU A 605 23.26 33.74 -14.45
N LYS A 606 24.03 34.66 -13.84
CA LYS A 606 25.27 35.22 -14.43
C LYS A 606 26.36 34.16 -14.56
N ASP A 607 26.56 33.35 -13.51
CA ASP A 607 27.53 32.25 -13.49
C ASP A 607 27.15 31.17 -14.51
N LEU A 608 25.87 30.81 -14.60
CA LEU A 608 25.38 29.87 -15.60
C LEU A 608 25.60 30.37 -17.04
N GLN A 609 25.39 31.66 -17.31
CA GLN A 609 25.71 32.28 -18.60
C GLN A 609 27.22 32.13 -18.92
N SER A 610 28.09 32.56 -17.99
CA SER A 610 29.55 32.42 -18.09
C SER A 610 30.01 30.98 -18.33
N CYS A 611 29.45 30.01 -17.59
CA CYS A 611 29.77 28.59 -17.74
C CYS A 611 29.35 28.04 -19.11
N VAL A 612 28.17 28.41 -19.62
CA VAL A 612 27.70 27.95 -20.93
C VAL A 612 28.47 28.61 -22.07
N ASP A 613 28.80 29.90 -21.97
CA ASP A 613 29.61 30.58 -22.98
C ASP A 613 31.02 29.98 -23.05
N ARG A 614 31.66 29.72 -21.90
CA ARG A 614 32.95 29.02 -21.83
C ARG A 614 32.89 27.58 -22.36
N ALA A 615 31.75 26.90 -22.25
CA ALA A 615 31.55 25.58 -22.86
C ALA A 615 31.43 25.67 -24.39
N GLN A 616 30.75 26.70 -24.91
CA GLN A 616 30.53 26.90 -26.35
C GLN A 616 31.77 27.45 -27.07
N GLU A 617 32.54 28.34 -26.44
CA GLU A 617 33.74 28.94 -27.03
C GLU A 617 34.85 27.92 -27.31
N LYS A 618 35.04 26.94 -26.41
CA LYS A 618 36.14 25.96 -26.50
C LYS A 618 36.12 25.14 -27.80
N LYS A 619 34.95 24.91 -28.40
CA LYS A 619 34.81 24.21 -29.70
C LYS A 619 35.40 24.98 -30.89
N SER A 620 35.74 26.26 -30.74
CA SER A 620 36.29 27.11 -31.82
C SER A 620 37.83 27.10 -31.95
N LYS A 621 38.57 26.67 -30.92
CA LYS A 621 40.05 26.72 -30.87
C LYS A 621 40.69 25.34 -30.74
N LYS A 622 40.78 24.61 -31.86
CA LYS A 622 41.52 23.32 -31.95
C LYS A 622 43.03 23.51 -31.74
N GLN A 623 43.55 23.30 -30.52
CA GLN A 623 44.97 22.99 -30.29
C GLN A 623 45.16 21.86 -29.28
N LYS A 624 46.09 20.95 -29.58
CA LYS A 624 46.28 19.64 -28.94
C LYS A 624 47.03 19.74 -27.60
N LYS A 625 46.60 19.00 -26.56
CA LYS A 625 47.39 17.94 -25.87
C LYS A 625 46.84 17.46 -24.51
N GLN A 626 45.72 17.99 -24.00
CA GLN A 626 44.98 17.37 -22.89
C GLN A 626 43.62 16.86 -23.39
N ARG A 627 43.08 15.84 -22.72
CA ARG A 627 41.76 15.26 -23.02
C ARG A 627 40.71 16.31 -22.67
N GLU A 628 40.07 16.90 -23.67
CA GLU A 628 39.03 17.92 -23.45
C GLU A 628 37.84 17.27 -22.70
N PRO A 629 37.31 17.91 -21.65
CA PRO A 629 36.19 17.35 -20.89
C PRO A 629 34.92 17.31 -21.76
N ASP A 630 34.13 16.24 -21.60
CA ASP A 630 32.88 16.10 -22.34
C ASP A 630 31.85 17.13 -21.86
N TRP A 631 30.87 17.49 -22.71
CA TRP A 631 29.84 18.47 -22.35
C TRP A 631 29.03 18.05 -21.11
N VAL A 632 28.94 16.74 -20.87
CA VAL A 632 28.28 16.15 -19.69
C VAL A 632 29.09 16.34 -18.42
N GLU A 633 30.43 16.31 -18.51
CA GLU A 633 31.32 16.61 -17.37
C GLU A 633 31.16 18.08 -16.98
N VAL A 634 31.22 18.99 -17.96
CA VAL A 634 30.96 20.43 -17.74
C VAL A 634 29.55 20.67 -17.17
N MET A 635 28.54 19.94 -17.64
CA MET A 635 27.19 20.03 -17.08
C MET A 635 27.15 19.55 -15.63
N VAL A 636 27.79 18.41 -15.30
CA VAL A 636 27.85 17.88 -13.94
C VAL A 636 28.58 18.84 -13.00
N ASP A 637 29.69 19.45 -13.43
CA ASP A 637 30.41 20.48 -12.66
C ASP A 637 29.51 21.69 -12.35
N ILE A 638 28.72 22.15 -13.33
CA ILE A 638 27.72 23.21 -13.12
C ILE A 638 26.68 22.74 -12.10
N LEU A 639 26.12 21.54 -12.24
CA LEU A 639 25.13 21.02 -11.29
C LEU A 639 25.71 20.90 -9.85
N LEU A 640 26.95 20.45 -9.69
CA LEU A 640 27.63 20.38 -8.39
C LEU A 640 27.86 21.79 -7.81
N SER A 641 28.23 22.77 -8.65
CA SER A 641 28.35 24.18 -8.24
C SER A 641 27.01 24.83 -7.87
N LEU A 642 25.90 24.37 -8.44
CA LEU A 642 24.54 24.79 -8.06
C LEU A 642 24.06 24.11 -6.78
N LEU A 643 24.51 22.87 -6.51
CA LEU A 643 24.16 22.13 -5.30
C LEU A 643 24.97 22.56 -4.06
N SER A 644 26.17 23.10 -4.24
CA SER A 644 26.99 23.63 -3.12
C SER A 644 26.37 24.88 -2.48
N GLN A 645 25.52 25.60 -3.22
CA GLN A 645 24.78 26.74 -2.72
C GLN A 645 23.64 26.30 -1.76
N PRO A 646 23.26 27.14 -0.78
CA PRO A 646 22.19 26.85 0.18
C PRO A 646 20.76 26.96 -0.40
N SER A 647 20.56 26.86 -1.72
CA SER A 647 19.24 26.99 -2.34
C SER A 647 18.48 25.66 -2.43
N ARG A 648 17.35 25.55 -1.74
CA ARG A 648 16.41 24.42 -1.85
C ARG A 648 15.82 24.29 -3.27
N HIS A 649 15.76 25.37 -4.03
CA HIS A 649 15.23 25.38 -5.40
C HIS A 649 16.23 24.79 -6.41
N MET A 650 17.50 25.14 -6.30
CA MET A 650 18.53 24.59 -7.19
C MET A 650 18.70 23.08 -7.01
N ARG A 651 18.50 22.54 -5.80
CA ARG A 651 18.42 21.09 -5.56
C ARG A 651 17.44 20.38 -6.51
N GLN A 652 16.21 20.88 -6.62
CA GLN A 652 15.18 20.29 -7.48
C GLN A 652 15.48 20.49 -8.97
N VAL A 653 15.99 21.67 -9.36
CA VAL A 653 16.42 21.94 -10.74
C VAL A 653 17.53 20.97 -11.16
N CYS A 654 18.56 20.79 -10.33
CA CYS A 654 19.66 19.86 -10.57
C CYS A 654 19.17 18.42 -10.67
N LYS A 655 18.29 17.95 -9.78
CA LYS A 655 17.70 16.60 -9.86
C LYS A 655 16.97 16.37 -11.19
N THR A 656 16.27 17.40 -11.68
CA THR A 656 15.49 17.37 -12.92
C THR A 656 16.37 17.36 -14.18
N VAL A 657 17.37 18.26 -14.25
CA VAL A 657 18.32 18.33 -15.37
C VAL A 657 19.23 17.10 -15.38
N PHE A 658 19.69 16.64 -14.21
CA PHE A 658 20.48 15.42 -14.12
C PHE A 658 19.71 14.20 -14.64
N SER A 659 18.41 14.11 -14.34
CA SER A 659 17.54 13.05 -14.89
C SER A 659 17.43 13.08 -16.41
N SER A 660 17.59 14.23 -17.09
CA SER A 660 17.53 14.33 -18.55
C SER A 660 18.87 14.01 -19.22
N ILE A 661 20.01 14.35 -18.59
CA ILE A 661 21.36 14.03 -19.09
C ILE A 661 21.87 12.64 -18.71
N CYS A 662 21.23 11.95 -17.75
CA CYS A 662 21.55 10.56 -17.34
C CYS A 662 21.89 9.58 -18.49
N PRO A 663 21.27 9.62 -19.70
CA PRO A 663 21.66 8.83 -20.87
C PRO A 663 23.10 9.02 -21.38
N TYR A 664 23.74 10.14 -21.05
CA TYR A 664 25.03 10.57 -21.60
C TYR A 664 26.15 10.61 -20.54
N VAL A 665 25.85 10.36 -19.25
CA VAL A 665 26.82 10.40 -18.15
C VAL A 665 27.98 9.42 -18.40
N THR A 666 29.20 9.97 -18.45
CA THR A 666 30.45 9.23 -18.65
C THR A 666 30.96 8.65 -17.32
N ALA A 667 31.95 7.76 -17.38
CA ALA A 667 32.64 7.28 -16.18
C ALA A 667 33.34 8.44 -15.44
N ASP A 668 33.98 9.34 -16.20
CA ASP A 668 34.71 10.48 -15.67
C ASP A 668 33.75 11.48 -14.98
N ALA A 669 32.58 11.76 -15.57
CA ALA A 669 31.51 12.55 -14.94
C ALA A 669 30.91 11.91 -13.67
N LEU A 670 30.78 10.57 -13.65
CA LEU A 670 30.31 9.87 -12.45
C LEU A 670 31.36 9.91 -11.33
N THR A 671 32.65 9.78 -11.66
CA THR A 671 33.75 9.92 -10.70
C THR A 671 33.75 11.32 -10.07
N ALA A 672 33.53 12.39 -10.84
CA ALA A 672 33.41 13.75 -10.29
C ALA A 672 32.32 13.87 -9.20
N ILE A 673 31.16 13.24 -9.40
CA ILE A 673 30.07 13.18 -8.39
C ILE A 673 30.53 12.42 -7.12
N LEU A 674 31.30 11.35 -7.27
CA LEU A 674 31.73 10.48 -6.18
C LEU A 674 32.90 11.07 -5.37
N ASP A 675 33.91 11.65 -6.03
CA ASP A 675 35.08 12.24 -5.38
C ASP A 675 34.70 13.43 -4.49
N VAL A 676 33.75 14.24 -4.98
CA VAL A 676 33.18 15.39 -4.29
C VAL A 676 32.31 14.97 -3.09
N SER A 677 31.67 13.79 -3.14
CA SER A 677 30.72 13.34 -2.11
C SER A 677 31.29 12.35 -1.08
N LEU A 678 32.26 11.50 -1.43
CA LEU A 678 32.52 10.26 -0.70
C LEU A 678 33.97 10.05 -0.23
N VAL A 679 34.96 10.61 -0.93
CA VAL A 679 36.38 10.24 -0.72
C VAL A 679 37.20 11.34 -0.05
N ASN A 680 37.20 12.57 -0.61
CA ASN A 680 38.22 13.58 -0.23
C ASN A 680 37.83 14.47 0.96
N HIS A 681 36.55 14.75 1.20
CA HIS A 681 36.10 15.66 2.26
C HIS A 681 35.87 15.01 3.64
N MET A 682 36.31 13.76 3.85
CA MET A 682 36.28 13.12 5.18
C MET A 682 37.55 13.32 6.01
N ASN A 683 38.65 13.77 5.41
CA ASN A 683 39.92 14.02 6.13
C ASN A 683 39.88 15.28 7.04
N ILE A 684 38.77 16.02 7.07
CA ILE A 684 38.59 17.19 7.95
C ILE A 684 38.23 16.77 9.39
N ILE A 685 37.90 15.49 9.61
CA ILE A 685 37.52 14.94 10.94
C ILE A 685 38.75 14.74 11.85
N ASP A 686 39.97 14.66 11.29
CA ASP A 686 41.19 14.33 12.04
C ASP A 686 41.75 15.46 12.93
N TYR A 687 41.18 16.67 12.87
CA TYR A 687 41.52 17.76 13.80
C TYR A 687 41.05 17.55 15.25
N SER A 688 40.34 16.44 15.51
CA SER A 688 39.90 16.03 16.85
C SER A 688 41.05 15.53 17.76
N ASN A 689 42.25 15.32 17.21
CA ASN A 689 43.38 14.69 17.92
C ASN A 689 44.35 15.67 18.62
N CYS A 690 43.86 16.82 19.09
CA CYS A 690 44.66 17.76 19.88
C CYS A 690 44.72 17.35 21.36
N ARG A 691 45.47 16.27 21.64
CA ARG A 691 45.78 15.81 23.01
C ARG A 691 46.48 16.89 23.84
N LEU A 692 45.90 17.24 24.98
CA LEU A 692 46.63 17.66 26.18
C LEU A 692 46.19 16.76 27.35
N CYS A 693 47.12 16.45 28.25
CA CYS A 693 47.09 15.26 29.11
C CYS A 693 46.54 15.49 30.54
N ILE A 694 46.59 14.40 31.33
CA ILE A 694 46.40 14.24 32.79
C ILE A 694 44.93 13.97 33.19
N ASP A 695 44.58 12.82 33.79
CA ASP A 695 45.28 11.51 33.89
C ASP A 695 44.30 10.34 34.19
N GLN A 696 44.80 9.15 34.56
CA GLN A 696 44.02 7.94 34.89
C GLN A 696 43.75 7.75 36.40
N THR A 697 42.56 7.23 36.75
CA THR A 697 42.37 6.35 37.93
C THR A 697 41.25 5.34 37.67
N ASP A 698 41.52 4.06 37.90
CA ASP A 698 40.56 2.96 37.85
C ASP A 698 39.49 3.09 38.95
N ASN A 699 38.25 2.61 38.73
CA ASN A 699 37.83 1.26 39.18
C ASN A 699 36.34 0.95 38.86
N ASP A 700 36.00 -0.33 39.03
CA ASP A 700 34.66 -0.93 39.17
C ASP A 700 33.75 -1.05 37.93
N SER A 701 33.94 -2.19 37.27
CA SER A 701 32.95 -2.90 36.46
C SER A 701 31.62 -3.11 37.17
N VAL A 702 30.52 -2.78 36.50
CA VAL A 702 29.19 -3.36 36.74
C VAL A 702 28.65 -3.88 35.40
N GLU A 703 28.16 -5.11 35.39
CA GLU A 703 27.46 -5.70 34.25
C GLU A 703 26.01 -5.18 34.26
N GLU A 704 25.57 -4.53 33.19
CA GLU A 704 24.13 -4.27 32.96
C GLU A 704 23.63 -5.14 31.80
N GLU A 705 22.52 -5.83 32.05
CA GLU A 705 21.93 -6.81 31.13
C GLU A 705 21.15 -6.10 30.02
N GLU A 706 21.37 -6.49 28.76
CA GLU A 706 20.51 -6.06 27.65
C GLU A 706 19.09 -6.63 27.85
N VAL A 707 18.12 -5.74 28.07
CA VAL A 707 16.70 -6.09 28.02
C VAL A 707 16.19 -5.87 26.60
N ASP A 708 15.69 -6.95 26.02
CA ASP A 708 15.06 -7.04 24.69
C ASP A 708 13.72 -6.27 24.73
N ASP A 709 13.63 -5.12 24.05
CA ASP A 709 12.41 -4.30 23.97
C ASP A 709 11.78 -4.43 22.56
N ASP A 710 10.50 -4.82 22.51
CA ASP A 710 9.79 -5.21 21.29
C ASP A 710 9.46 -4.00 20.40
N ASP A 711 9.83 -4.07 19.11
CA ASP A 711 9.38 -3.13 18.07
C ASP A 711 7.83 -3.04 18.02
N ASN A 712 7.26 -1.86 18.32
CA ASN A 712 5.93 -1.47 17.85
C ASN A 712 6.01 -0.08 17.20
N ASP A 713 6.10 -0.08 15.87
CA ASP A 713 5.85 1.11 15.05
C ASP A 713 4.38 1.56 15.21
N ASP A 714 4.15 2.79 15.67
CA ASP A 714 2.94 3.57 15.36
C ASP A 714 3.39 5.00 15.04
N ASP A 715 3.46 5.32 13.74
CA ASP A 715 3.69 6.68 13.23
C ASP A 715 2.46 7.56 13.51
N ASP A 716 2.62 8.64 14.29
CA ASP A 716 1.72 9.81 14.24
C ASP A 716 2.57 11.07 14.05
N ASP A 717 2.38 11.71 12.89
CA ASP A 717 3.21 12.76 12.30
C ASP A 717 2.49 14.12 12.42
N ASP A 718 2.73 14.87 13.50
CA ASP A 718 2.19 16.22 13.74
C ASP A 718 3.32 17.28 13.70
N ASP A 719 3.56 17.80 12.50
CA ASP A 719 4.56 18.82 12.14
C ASP A 719 4.12 20.22 12.60
N ALA A 720 4.70 20.75 13.68
CA ALA A 720 4.24 21.96 14.37
C ALA A 720 5.36 22.95 14.80
N ASP A 721 5.91 23.62 13.78
CA ASP A 721 6.49 24.99 13.76
C ASP A 721 7.73 25.37 14.61
N ASP A 722 8.53 26.25 14.02
CA ASP A 722 9.89 26.63 14.38
C ASP A 722 9.88 27.73 15.47
N SER A 723 10.13 27.36 16.72
CA SER A 723 10.30 28.30 17.84
C SER A 723 11.70 28.12 18.44
N MET A 724 12.65 28.95 18.01
CA MET A 724 13.95 29.05 18.68
C MET A 724 13.79 29.74 20.03
N GLU A 725 13.55 28.97 21.08
CA GLU A 725 13.86 29.41 22.44
C GLU A 725 15.38 29.33 22.61
N GLU A 726 16.00 30.47 22.93
CA GLU A 726 17.43 30.54 23.24
C GLU A 726 17.65 30.01 24.66
N ASP A 727 17.75 28.69 24.79
CA ASP A 727 18.22 28.05 26.03
C ASP A 727 19.67 28.44 26.29
N GLU A 728 19.86 29.52 27.07
CA GLU A 728 21.12 29.83 27.74
C GLU A 728 21.35 28.88 28.92
N GLU A 729 21.53 27.58 28.62
CA GLU A 729 22.17 26.68 29.57
C GLU A 729 23.65 27.08 29.70
N GLU A 730 23.96 27.81 30.77
CA GLU A 730 25.34 28.00 31.23
C GLU A 730 25.88 26.65 31.72
N GLU A 731 26.44 25.85 30.80
CA GLU A 731 27.37 24.77 31.17
C GLU A 731 28.51 25.39 31.99
N GLU A 732 28.53 25.14 33.31
CA GLU A 732 29.67 25.44 34.20
C GLU A 732 30.86 24.54 33.84
N GLY A 733 31.45 24.77 32.66
CA GLY A 733 32.67 24.12 32.24
C GLY A 733 33.83 24.45 33.19
N GLU A 734 34.69 23.47 33.45
CA GLU A 734 35.80 23.60 34.41
C GLU A 734 36.60 24.88 34.17
N VAL A 735 36.64 25.74 35.20
CA VAL A 735 37.34 27.03 35.14
C VAL A 735 38.81 26.81 34.81
N ASP A 736 39.22 27.31 33.65
CA ASP A 736 40.57 27.24 33.08
C ASP A 736 41.65 27.40 34.17
N GLN A 737 42.51 26.38 34.32
CA GLN A 737 43.57 26.39 35.34
C GLN A 737 44.50 27.60 35.17
N ASN A 738 44.68 28.08 33.93
CA ASN A 738 45.48 29.27 33.65
C ASN A 738 44.78 30.54 34.16
N PHE A 739 43.46 30.63 34.02
CA PHE A 739 42.66 31.71 34.62
C PHE A 739 42.71 31.66 36.15
N ARG A 740 42.64 30.46 36.77
CA ARG A 740 42.83 30.31 38.23
C ARG A 740 44.21 30.77 38.70
N LEU A 741 45.28 30.46 37.97
CA LEU A 741 46.64 30.92 38.28
C LEU A 741 46.78 32.44 38.13
N GLU A 742 46.19 33.03 37.10
CA GLU A 742 46.23 34.48 36.85
C GLU A 742 45.38 35.26 37.87
N LEU A 743 44.22 34.71 38.26
CA LEU A 743 43.37 35.20 39.36
C LEU A 743 44.09 35.12 40.72
N MET A 744 44.71 33.98 41.05
CA MET A 744 45.54 33.84 42.26
C MET A 744 46.69 34.85 42.25
N LYS A 745 47.33 35.09 41.11
CA LYS A 745 48.43 36.05 41.00
C LYS A 745 47.96 37.49 41.25
N VAL A 746 46.79 37.88 40.76
CA VAL A 746 46.20 39.21 41.06
C VAL A 746 45.84 39.33 42.55
N LEU A 747 45.24 38.31 43.15
CA LEU A 747 44.90 38.28 44.58
C LEU A 747 46.15 38.30 45.49
N GLN A 748 47.21 37.56 45.12
CA GLN A 748 48.50 37.58 45.83
C GLN A 748 49.25 38.90 45.67
N GLN A 749 49.20 39.53 44.50
CA GLN A 749 49.88 40.81 44.25
C GLN A 749 49.29 41.99 45.02
N GLN A 750 48.08 41.86 45.56
CA GLN A 750 47.39 42.90 46.32
C GLN A 750 47.05 42.47 47.76
N ASN A 751 47.81 41.53 48.35
CA ASN A 751 47.69 41.07 49.74
C ASN A 751 46.30 40.53 50.16
N ALA A 752 45.44 40.12 49.22
CA ALA A 752 44.06 39.69 49.51
C ALA A 752 43.94 38.25 50.05
N LEU A 753 45.04 37.60 50.41
CA LEU A 753 45.09 36.23 50.93
C LEU A 753 45.78 36.20 52.30
N ALA A 754 45.02 35.91 53.35
CA ALA A 754 45.54 35.75 54.69
C ALA A 754 46.43 34.49 54.78
N THR A 755 47.69 34.66 55.16
CA THR A 755 48.58 33.55 55.54
C THR A 755 48.37 33.21 57.01
N GLU A 756 48.02 31.95 57.33
CA GLU A 756 47.64 31.49 58.68
C GLU A 756 48.79 31.42 59.73
N GLU A 757 49.80 32.29 59.65
CA GLU A 757 50.79 32.48 60.71
C GLU A 757 50.97 33.98 61.04
N ASN A 758 49.95 34.58 61.66
CA ASN A 758 50.09 35.41 62.88
C ASN A 758 48.72 36.00 63.27
N GLY A 759 48.11 35.46 64.33
CA GLY A 759 46.98 36.10 64.99
C GLY A 759 47.45 37.25 65.88
N SER A 760 47.34 38.49 65.41
CA SER A 760 47.41 39.71 66.22
C SER A 760 46.38 40.70 65.70
N ASP A 761 45.68 41.32 66.63
CA ASP A 761 44.58 42.27 66.44
C ASP A 761 45.13 43.59 65.84
N ASP A 762 44.89 43.83 64.55
CA ASP A 762 45.04 45.14 63.89
C ASP A 762 44.16 45.16 62.62
N ASP A 763 43.01 45.85 62.69
CA ASP A 763 42.14 46.14 61.54
C ASP A 763 42.81 47.21 60.66
N GLU A 764 43.80 46.83 59.85
CA GLU A 764 44.19 47.64 58.69
C GLU A 764 43.07 47.54 57.63
N GLU A 765 42.10 48.46 57.73
CA GLU A 765 41.10 48.71 56.70
C GLU A 765 41.80 48.87 55.34
N LEU A 766 41.52 47.95 54.41
CA LEU A 766 42.01 48.01 53.03
C LEU A 766 41.59 49.35 52.40
N ASP A 767 42.56 50.23 52.16
CA ASP A 767 42.39 51.54 51.52
C ASP A 767 41.41 51.45 50.33
N ASP A 768 40.37 52.28 50.31
CA ASP A 768 39.33 52.29 49.26
C ASP A 768 39.94 52.35 47.84
N GLU A 769 41.09 53.05 47.72
CA GLU A 769 41.85 53.19 46.49
C GLU A 769 42.61 51.92 46.08
N ALA A 770 42.93 51.02 47.03
CA ALA A 770 43.40 49.67 46.76
C ALA A 770 42.24 48.73 46.38
N MET A 771 41.09 48.83 47.07
CA MET A 771 39.90 48.06 46.76
C MET A 771 39.38 48.33 45.33
N MET A 772 39.34 49.61 44.92
CA MET A 772 38.99 49.99 43.54
C MET A 772 40.00 49.50 42.49
N LYS A 773 41.30 49.40 42.82
CA LYS A 773 42.31 48.84 41.90
C LYS A 773 42.17 47.34 41.75
N LEU A 774 41.81 46.62 42.82
CA LEU A 774 41.51 45.21 42.76
C LEU A 774 40.31 44.97 41.85
N ASP A 775 39.19 45.66 42.07
CA ASP A 775 37.97 45.51 41.28
C ASP A 775 38.17 45.87 39.78
N GLN A 776 38.90 46.95 39.48
CA GLN A 776 39.27 47.28 38.09
C GLN A 776 40.12 46.19 37.43
N SER A 777 41.07 45.58 38.16
CA SER A 777 41.91 44.50 37.62
C SER A 777 41.14 43.18 37.41
N LEU A 778 40.22 42.86 38.32
CA LEU A 778 39.32 41.70 38.19
C LEU A 778 38.35 41.91 37.03
N SER A 779 37.71 43.08 36.95
CA SER A 779 36.80 43.46 35.85
C SER A 779 37.49 43.39 34.49
N ALA A 780 38.75 43.84 34.40
CA ALA A 780 39.56 43.69 33.19
C ALA A 780 39.75 42.20 32.82
N LEU A 781 40.19 41.35 33.76
CA LEU A 781 40.37 39.91 33.55
C LEU A 781 39.08 39.20 33.13
N PHE A 782 37.97 39.44 33.84
CA PHE A 782 36.66 38.88 33.48
C PHE A 782 36.18 39.37 32.10
N SER A 783 36.45 40.62 31.73
CA SER A 783 36.11 41.15 30.40
C SER A 783 36.94 40.49 29.27
N GLU A 784 38.21 40.17 29.54
CA GLU A 784 39.07 39.48 28.58
C GLU A 784 38.69 38.01 28.45
N GLN A 785 38.39 37.34 29.57
CA GLN A 785 37.90 35.96 29.57
C GLN A 785 36.55 35.85 28.85
N LYS A 786 35.61 36.78 29.09
CA LYS A 786 34.33 36.83 28.35
C LYS A 786 34.52 37.00 26.84
N LYS A 787 35.47 37.83 26.41
CA LYS A 787 35.83 37.96 24.98
C LYS A 787 36.47 36.68 24.41
N LYS A 788 37.35 36.01 25.15
CA LYS A 788 37.95 34.72 24.75
C LYS A 788 36.89 33.61 24.64
N THR A 789 35.96 33.53 25.58
CA THR A 789 34.85 32.58 25.54
C THR A 789 33.88 32.88 24.41
N GLN A 790 33.52 34.15 24.16
CA GLN A 790 32.68 34.52 23.02
C GLN A 790 33.35 34.18 21.69
N ALA A 791 34.64 34.51 21.51
CA ALA A 791 35.37 34.16 20.29
C ALA A 791 35.41 32.64 20.06
N LYS A 792 35.61 31.83 21.12
CA LYS A 792 35.49 30.36 21.06
C LYS A 792 34.07 29.90 20.69
N ARG A 793 33.02 30.53 21.23
CA ARG A 793 31.60 30.23 20.91
C ARG A 793 31.26 30.58 19.46
N ASP A 794 31.71 31.73 18.97
CA ASP A 794 31.54 32.20 17.59
C ASP A 794 32.27 31.26 16.61
N GLU A 795 33.52 30.88 16.90
CA GLU A 795 34.30 29.94 16.09
C GLU A 795 33.68 28.53 16.09
N LYS A 796 33.24 28.02 17.25
CA LYS A 796 32.46 26.76 17.36
C LYS A 796 31.18 26.84 16.50
N SER A 797 30.46 27.97 16.54
CA SER A 797 29.24 28.18 15.74
C SER A 797 29.52 28.22 14.24
N LYS A 798 30.65 28.82 13.83
CA LYS A 798 31.06 28.91 12.42
C LYS A 798 31.46 27.54 11.88
N ILE A 799 32.28 26.80 12.62
CA ILE A 799 32.66 25.42 12.29
C ILE A 799 31.41 24.53 12.20
N GLN A 800 30.44 24.70 13.09
CA GLN A 800 29.18 23.96 13.04
C GLN A 800 28.34 24.32 11.80
N LYS A 801 28.22 25.61 11.44
CA LYS A 801 27.54 26.06 10.21
C LYS A 801 28.22 25.50 8.95
N GLU A 802 29.55 25.52 8.88
CA GLU A 802 30.32 24.93 7.78
C GLU A 802 30.11 23.40 7.69
N ARG A 803 30.11 22.68 8.83
CA ARG A 803 29.78 21.25 8.89
C ARG A 803 28.36 20.95 8.40
N THR A 804 27.37 21.77 8.78
CA THR A 804 25.98 21.63 8.31
C THR A 804 25.85 21.86 6.80
N LEU A 805 26.48 22.90 6.25
CA LEU A 805 26.48 23.17 4.80
C LEU A 805 27.14 22.03 4.01
N LEU A 806 28.26 21.48 4.49
CA LEU A 806 28.91 20.31 3.90
C LEU A 806 28.03 19.05 3.98
N ARG A 807 27.26 18.88 5.06
CA ARG A 807 26.29 17.78 5.23
C ARG A 807 25.12 17.91 4.26
N GLU A 808 24.51 19.09 4.16
CA GLU A 808 23.47 19.37 3.17
C GLU A 808 23.95 19.10 1.75
N PHE A 809 25.17 19.53 1.41
CA PHE A 809 25.77 19.30 0.11
C PHE A 809 25.93 17.79 -0.18
N LYS A 810 26.45 17.00 0.77
CA LYS A 810 26.50 15.53 0.65
C LYS A 810 25.11 14.91 0.43
N ILE A 811 24.08 15.37 1.15
CA ILE A 811 22.68 14.93 0.97
C ILE A 811 22.15 15.30 -0.44
N LYS A 812 22.46 16.51 -0.93
CA LYS A 812 22.12 16.99 -2.28
C LYS A 812 22.80 16.16 -3.37
N VAL A 813 24.08 15.78 -3.19
CA VAL A 813 24.81 14.95 -4.16
C VAL A 813 24.31 13.50 -4.16
N LEU A 814 23.88 12.95 -3.03
CA LEU A 814 23.17 11.66 -2.99
C LEU A 814 21.88 11.66 -3.84
N ASP A 815 21.20 12.80 -4.04
CA ASP A 815 20.07 12.87 -4.99
C ASP A 815 20.49 12.54 -6.42
N LEU A 816 21.71 12.94 -6.82
CA LEU A 816 22.23 12.65 -8.16
C LEU A 816 22.58 11.16 -8.28
N VAL A 817 23.19 10.57 -7.24
CA VAL A 817 23.44 9.12 -7.18
C VAL A 817 22.12 8.33 -7.23
N GLU A 818 21.10 8.76 -6.48
CA GLU A 818 19.75 8.18 -6.49
C GLU A 818 19.11 8.22 -7.90
N VAL A 819 19.15 9.38 -8.57
CA VAL A 819 18.66 9.54 -9.94
C VAL A 819 19.46 8.69 -10.93
N PHE A 820 20.79 8.57 -10.75
CA PHE A 820 21.61 7.74 -11.62
C PHE A 820 21.25 6.25 -11.46
N VAL A 821 21.18 5.74 -10.22
CA VAL A 821 20.81 4.34 -9.95
C VAL A 821 19.41 4.04 -10.50
N THR A 822 18.43 4.91 -10.29
CA THR A 822 17.06 4.68 -10.79
C THR A 822 16.90 4.81 -12.31
N ARG A 823 17.58 5.77 -12.96
CA ARG A 823 17.47 6.00 -14.42
C ARG A 823 18.42 5.14 -15.26
N GLN A 824 19.53 4.69 -14.68
CA GLN A 824 20.61 3.96 -15.35
C GLN A 824 20.95 2.61 -14.73
N ALA A 825 20.06 2.00 -13.95
CA ALA A 825 20.28 0.70 -13.32
C ALA A 825 20.85 -0.40 -14.25
N GLY A 826 20.54 -0.36 -15.55
CA GLY A 826 21.06 -1.30 -16.55
C GLY A 826 22.49 -1.03 -17.06
N SER A 827 23.10 0.11 -16.72
CA SER A 827 24.42 0.52 -17.19
C SER A 827 25.55 -0.15 -16.39
N PRO A 828 26.65 -0.61 -17.02
CA PRO A 828 27.83 -1.11 -16.31
C PRO A 828 28.50 -0.08 -15.39
N LEU A 829 28.24 1.22 -15.59
CA LEU A 829 28.74 2.30 -14.72
C LEU A 829 28.18 2.22 -13.30
N VAL A 830 26.97 1.68 -13.12
CA VAL A 830 26.36 1.50 -11.78
C VAL A 830 27.22 0.59 -10.88
N LEU A 831 28.09 -0.25 -11.45
CA LEU A 831 28.98 -1.12 -10.70
C LEU A 831 30.11 -0.36 -9.99
N SER A 832 30.51 0.83 -10.47
CA SER A 832 31.51 1.65 -9.77
C SER A 832 30.96 2.35 -8.53
N LEU A 833 29.65 2.31 -8.28
CA LEU A 833 29.02 2.81 -7.06
C LEU A 833 29.15 1.85 -5.86
N VAL A 834 29.49 0.58 -6.11
CA VAL A 834 29.46 -0.45 -5.05
C VAL A 834 30.49 -0.18 -3.96
N GLU A 835 31.76 0.03 -4.30
CA GLU A 835 32.80 0.29 -3.30
C GLU A 835 32.68 1.66 -2.61
N PRO A 836 32.40 2.78 -3.31
CA PRO A 836 32.28 4.09 -2.68
C PRO A 836 31.11 4.18 -1.69
N LEU A 837 29.93 3.63 -2.04
CA LEU A 837 28.78 3.63 -1.13
C LEU A 837 29.00 2.71 0.07
N LEU A 838 29.60 1.53 -0.10
CA LEU A 838 29.98 0.68 1.03
C LEU A 838 31.01 1.36 1.93
N THR A 839 32.02 2.02 1.36
CA THR A 839 33.05 2.73 2.14
C THR A 839 32.46 3.91 2.92
N LEU A 840 31.42 4.58 2.39
CA LEU A 840 30.68 5.61 3.12
C LEU A 840 29.92 5.01 4.32
N ILE A 841 29.19 3.91 4.12
CA ILE A 841 28.42 3.25 5.18
C ILE A 841 29.36 2.72 6.28
N ASP A 842 30.44 2.05 5.89
CA ASP A 842 31.48 1.45 6.75
C ASP A 842 32.16 2.52 7.62
N LYS A 843 32.52 3.67 7.04
CA LYS A 843 33.15 4.78 7.79
C LYS A 843 32.17 5.60 8.63
N GLY A 844 30.88 5.61 8.30
CA GLY A 844 29.88 6.45 8.97
C GLY A 844 29.21 5.81 10.18
N MET A 845 29.10 4.48 10.24
CA MET A 845 28.40 3.77 11.31
C MET A 845 29.23 3.61 12.61
N SER A 846 30.00 4.64 12.98
CA SER A 846 30.62 4.75 14.30
C SER A 846 29.61 5.21 15.36
N SER A 847 29.75 4.69 16.59
CA SER A 847 28.82 4.94 17.70
C SER A 847 28.67 6.42 18.10
N ASP A 848 29.69 7.25 17.85
CA ASP A 848 29.71 8.68 18.19
C ASP A 848 29.03 9.59 17.15
N SER A 849 28.10 9.05 16.35
CA SER A 849 27.48 9.77 15.22
C SER A 849 26.16 10.45 15.60
N ASN A 850 26.12 11.79 15.51
CA ASN A 850 24.92 12.61 15.74
C ASN A 850 23.71 12.11 14.91
N GLN A 851 22.48 12.33 15.39
CA GLN A 851 21.24 11.93 14.69
C GLN A 851 21.22 12.31 13.18
N GLN A 852 21.63 13.53 12.84
CA GLN A 852 21.72 14.03 11.46
C GLN A 852 22.80 13.34 10.59
N GLU A 853 23.75 12.63 11.20
CA GLU A 853 24.70 11.74 10.53
C GLU A 853 24.02 10.42 10.18
N GLN A 854 23.29 9.86 11.15
CA GLN A 854 22.54 8.63 10.99
C GLN A 854 21.50 8.76 9.88
N ASP A 855 20.81 9.89 9.74
CA ASP A 855 19.84 10.11 8.64
C ASP A 855 20.47 10.14 7.25
N PHE A 856 21.63 10.78 7.11
CA PHE A 856 22.42 10.74 5.87
C PHE A 856 22.86 9.32 5.53
N LEU A 857 23.29 8.54 6.53
CA LEU A 857 23.74 7.16 6.37
C LEU A 857 22.59 6.19 6.11
N ARG A 858 21.45 6.34 6.81
CA ARG A 858 20.19 5.62 6.54
C ARG A 858 19.79 5.80 5.08
N ARG A 859 19.88 7.02 4.55
CA ARG A 859 19.57 7.31 3.14
C ARG A 859 20.58 6.71 2.16
N ALA A 860 21.89 6.80 2.43
CA ALA A 860 22.91 6.13 1.61
C ALA A 860 22.72 4.60 1.59
N ALA A 861 22.40 4.02 2.75
CA ALA A 861 22.10 2.61 2.93
C ALA A 861 20.81 2.16 2.23
N ASP A 862 19.76 2.99 2.18
CA ASP A 862 18.55 2.71 1.40
C ASP A 862 18.84 2.67 -0.11
N ILE A 863 19.52 3.71 -0.64
CA ILE A 863 19.95 3.77 -2.05
C ILE A 863 20.76 2.51 -2.39
N PHE A 864 21.72 2.14 -1.53
CA PHE A 864 22.55 0.96 -1.73
C PHE A 864 21.78 -0.38 -1.65
N ARG A 865 20.96 -0.57 -0.63
CA ARG A 865 20.29 -1.86 -0.37
C ARG A 865 19.07 -2.06 -1.27
N ASN A 866 18.20 -1.05 -1.34
CA ASN A 866 16.89 -1.17 -1.96
C ASN A 866 16.92 -0.74 -3.43
N GLN A 867 17.56 0.38 -3.76
CA GLN A 867 17.58 0.91 -5.13
C GLN A 867 18.67 0.30 -6.02
N LEU A 868 19.83 -0.07 -5.45
CA LEU A 868 20.92 -0.75 -6.17
C LEU A 868 20.82 -2.28 -6.05
N CYS A 869 21.08 -2.86 -4.88
CA CYS A 869 21.22 -4.32 -4.73
C CYS A 869 19.90 -5.10 -5.01
N ARG A 870 18.76 -4.59 -4.56
CA ARG A 870 17.44 -5.27 -4.64
C ARG A 870 16.59 -4.90 -5.86
N SER A 871 16.98 -3.90 -6.66
CA SER A 871 16.17 -3.45 -7.80
C SER A 871 15.88 -4.54 -8.84
N LYS A 872 14.68 -4.49 -9.44
CA LYS A 872 14.23 -5.37 -10.52
C LYS A 872 14.95 -5.08 -11.84
N VAL A 873 15.38 -3.83 -12.06
CA VAL A 873 16.21 -3.41 -13.19
C VAL A 873 17.64 -3.31 -12.68
N TYR A 874 18.60 -3.93 -13.37
CA TYR A 874 20.00 -3.99 -12.97
C TYR A 874 20.89 -4.26 -14.19
N CYS A 875 22.21 -4.09 -14.04
CA CYS A 875 23.19 -4.39 -15.08
C CYS A 875 23.20 -5.89 -15.36
N LYS A 876 22.77 -6.27 -16.57
CA LYS A 876 22.57 -7.66 -16.98
C LYS A 876 23.75 -8.28 -17.73
N THR A 877 24.82 -7.49 -17.95
CA THR A 877 25.94 -7.86 -18.81
C THR A 877 27.26 -7.55 -18.10
N ALA A 878 28.02 -8.58 -17.74
CA ALA A 878 29.36 -8.43 -17.17
C ALA A 878 30.41 -7.92 -18.20
N ALA A 879 30.10 -8.00 -19.50
CA ALA A 879 30.99 -7.64 -20.61
C ALA A 879 32.39 -8.25 -20.41
N ASN A 880 33.46 -7.47 -20.61
CA ASN A 880 34.84 -7.92 -20.43
C ASN A 880 35.30 -7.92 -18.95
N ARG A 881 34.45 -7.50 -18.00
CA ARG A 881 34.80 -7.31 -16.57
C ARG A 881 34.55 -8.55 -15.70
N GLN A 882 34.41 -9.72 -16.31
CA GLN A 882 34.08 -10.95 -15.57
C GLN A 882 35.08 -11.28 -14.46
N GLY A 883 36.39 -11.17 -14.73
CA GLY A 883 37.44 -11.37 -13.72
C GLY A 883 37.33 -10.35 -12.58
N GLU A 884 37.35 -9.06 -12.92
CA GLU A 884 37.21 -7.94 -11.97
C GLU A 884 36.02 -8.10 -11.02
N LEU A 885 34.87 -8.59 -11.52
CA LEU A 885 33.67 -8.80 -10.71
C LEU A 885 33.75 -10.00 -9.77
N HIS A 886 34.46 -11.07 -10.13
CA HIS A 886 34.72 -12.19 -9.21
C HIS A 886 35.73 -11.80 -8.13
N ASP A 887 36.78 -11.06 -8.51
CA ASP A 887 37.80 -10.57 -7.58
C ASP A 887 37.20 -9.54 -6.59
N LEU A 888 36.27 -8.69 -7.06
CA LEU A 888 35.49 -7.80 -6.21
C LEU A 888 34.55 -8.57 -5.26
N LEU A 889 33.87 -9.61 -5.74
CA LEU A 889 33.02 -10.47 -4.90
C LEU A 889 33.83 -11.14 -3.79
N GLU A 890 35.01 -11.67 -4.12
CA GLU A 890 35.95 -12.25 -3.16
C GLU A 890 36.45 -11.23 -2.12
N LYS A 891 36.82 -10.02 -2.57
CA LYS A 891 37.21 -8.90 -1.70
C LYS A 891 36.09 -8.51 -0.73
N LEU A 892 34.85 -8.40 -1.21
CA LEU A 892 33.68 -8.01 -0.40
C LEU A 892 33.30 -9.10 0.62
N LEU A 893 33.30 -10.38 0.23
CA LEU A 893 32.97 -11.47 1.15
C LEU A 893 34.10 -11.76 2.15
N THR A 894 35.36 -11.54 1.76
CA THR A 894 36.51 -11.61 2.69
C THR A 894 36.49 -10.46 3.70
N LYS A 895 36.05 -9.26 3.28
CA LYS A 895 35.80 -8.15 4.20
C LYS A 895 34.67 -8.48 5.17
N SER A 896 33.50 -8.94 4.70
CA SER A 896 32.35 -9.22 5.56
C SER A 896 32.68 -10.22 6.68
N GLN A 897 33.51 -11.23 6.40
CA GLN A 897 34.01 -12.18 7.40
C GLN A 897 34.96 -11.59 8.46
N LYS A 898 35.45 -10.36 8.31
CA LYS A 898 36.40 -9.70 9.23
C LYS A 898 35.77 -8.56 10.04
N MET A 899 34.55 -8.14 9.72
CA MET A 899 33.89 -7.01 10.37
C MET A 899 33.33 -7.41 11.74
N SER A 900 33.38 -6.49 12.69
CA SER A 900 32.76 -6.59 14.02
C SER A 900 31.24 -6.35 13.95
N ASP A 901 30.79 -5.33 13.22
CA ASP A 901 29.38 -4.96 13.12
C ASP A 901 28.59 -5.87 12.14
N SER A 902 27.48 -6.41 12.64
CA SER A 902 26.48 -7.20 11.91
C SER A 902 25.72 -6.36 10.88
N SER A 903 25.46 -5.08 11.19
CA SER A 903 24.69 -4.17 10.33
C SER A 903 25.46 -3.82 9.07
N VAL A 904 26.73 -3.40 9.20
CA VAL A 904 27.62 -3.12 8.07
C VAL A 904 27.92 -4.40 7.27
N CYS A 905 28.11 -5.53 7.95
CA CYS A 905 28.32 -6.84 7.32
C CYS A 905 27.15 -7.24 6.38
N LEU A 906 25.90 -6.91 6.73
CA LEU A 906 24.72 -7.15 5.88
C LEU A 906 24.79 -6.41 4.53
N TYR A 907 25.33 -5.19 4.49
CA TYR A 907 25.49 -4.44 3.24
C TYR A 907 26.58 -5.07 2.36
N TYR A 908 27.73 -5.42 2.93
CA TYR A 908 28.79 -6.15 2.21
C TYR A 908 28.30 -7.51 1.66
N PHE A 909 27.53 -8.28 2.44
CA PHE A 909 26.94 -9.53 1.96
C PHE A 909 25.90 -9.30 0.86
N SER A 910 25.04 -8.28 1.01
CA SER A 910 24.07 -7.88 -0.02
C SER A 910 24.74 -7.46 -1.33
N ALA A 911 25.91 -6.81 -1.24
CA ALA A 911 26.76 -6.46 -2.37
C ALA A 911 27.25 -7.71 -3.12
N SER A 912 27.77 -8.70 -2.39
CA SER A 912 28.19 -9.98 -2.97
C SER A 912 27.04 -10.69 -3.68
N LEU A 913 25.83 -10.72 -3.10
CA LEU A 913 24.63 -11.25 -3.76
C LEU A 913 24.24 -10.45 -5.03
N TYR A 914 24.43 -9.14 -5.02
CA TYR A 914 24.20 -8.30 -6.20
C TYR A 914 25.22 -8.59 -7.31
N LEU A 915 26.50 -8.83 -6.98
CA LEU A 915 27.50 -9.22 -7.98
C LEU A 915 27.22 -10.60 -8.59
N VAL A 916 26.76 -11.59 -7.80
CA VAL A 916 26.27 -12.87 -8.34
C VAL A 916 25.10 -12.65 -9.29
N LYS A 917 24.16 -11.76 -8.96
CA LYS A 917 23.01 -11.40 -9.82
C LYS A 917 23.45 -10.80 -11.16
N VAL A 918 24.45 -9.90 -11.15
CA VAL A 918 25.03 -9.27 -12.35
C VAL A 918 25.79 -10.28 -13.20
N LEU A 919 26.62 -11.13 -12.59
CA LEU A 919 27.36 -12.20 -13.28
C LEU A 919 26.43 -13.25 -13.89
N ARG A 920 25.33 -13.60 -13.20
CA ARG A 920 24.29 -14.50 -13.71
C ARG A 920 23.55 -13.93 -14.91
N GLY A 921 23.38 -12.61 -15.00
CA GLY A 921 22.66 -11.97 -16.10
C GLY A 921 21.17 -12.31 -16.13
N ILE A 922 20.55 -12.26 -17.31
CA ILE A 922 19.13 -12.63 -17.48
C ILE A 922 18.99 -14.16 -17.46
N PRO A 923 18.26 -14.77 -16.52
CA PRO A 923 17.96 -16.19 -16.60
C PRO A 923 16.96 -16.47 -17.74
N PRO A 924 17.21 -17.48 -18.60
CA PRO A 924 16.17 -18.12 -19.40
C PRO A 924 15.24 -18.93 -18.47
N THR A 925 14.28 -19.64 -19.04
CA THR A 925 13.33 -20.51 -18.30
C THR A 925 14.01 -21.68 -17.55
N GLU A 926 15.33 -21.87 -17.73
CA GLU A 926 16.12 -22.94 -17.11
C GLU A 926 16.60 -22.60 -15.69
N LEU A 927 16.14 -23.38 -14.70
CA LEU A 927 16.50 -23.22 -13.28
C LEU A 927 18.01 -23.34 -12.99
N ARG A 928 18.75 -24.13 -13.79
CA ARG A 928 20.20 -24.36 -13.62
C ARG A 928 21.07 -23.24 -14.19
N PHE A 929 20.49 -22.25 -14.87
CA PHE A 929 21.28 -21.21 -15.54
C PHE A 929 21.97 -20.26 -14.55
N MET A 930 23.30 -20.19 -14.64
CA MET A 930 24.19 -19.36 -13.83
C MET A 930 25.01 -18.33 -14.65
N GLY A 931 24.77 -18.21 -15.96
CA GLY A 931 25.40 -17.19 -16.81
C GLY A 931 26.92 -17.22 -16.77
N ASN A 932 27.54 -16.08 -16.42
CA ASN A 932 29.00 -15.93 -16.34
C ASN A 932 29.56 -16.17 -14.93
N VAL A 933 28.78 -16.77 -14.02
CA VAL A 933 29.27 -17.09 -12.66
C VAL A 933 30.19 -18.31 -12.72
N ASP A 934 31.41 -18.18 -12.22
CA ASP A 934 32.26 -19.31 -11.86
C ASP A 934 31.65 -20.02 -10.64
N VAL A 935 30.76 -20.98 -10.91
CA VAL A 935 30.00 -21.68 -9.88
C VAL A 935 30.91 -22.37 -8.87
N PRO A 936 32.00 -23.09 -9.24
CA PRO A 936 32.97 -23.62 -8.29
C PRO A 936 33.61 -22.54 -7.39
N ARG A 937 34.18 -21.47 -7.97
CA ARG A 937 34.86 -20.40 -7.20
C ARG A 937 33.88 -19.73 -6.24
N VAL A 938 32.71 -19.31 -6.73
CA VAL A 938 31.70 -18.62 -5.93
C VAL A 938 31.08 -19.53 -4.86
N SER A 939 30.87 -20.81 -5.16
CA SER A 939 30.40 -21.78 -4.14
C SER A 939 31.46 -22.01 -3.05
N GLY A 940 32.75 -22.03 -3.40
CA GLY A 940 33.84 -22.08 -2.43
C GLY A 940 33.82 -20.88 -1.48
N LEU A 941 33.78 -19.67 -2.04
CA LEU A 941 33.72 -18.41 -1.27
C LEU A 941 32.54 -18.36 -0.29
N PHE A 942 31.32 -18.73 -0.72
CA PHE A 942 30.17 -18.80 0.19
C PHE A 942 30.24 -19.96 1.19
N ARG A 943 30.94 -21.07 0.86
CA ARG A 943 31.19 -22.18 1.80
C ARG A 943 32.13 -21.73 2.91
N ASP A 944 33.19 -21.00 2.59
CA ASP A 944 34.11 -20.45 3.57
C ASP A 944 33.43 -19.43 4.48
N ALA A 945 32.55 -18.59 3.94
CA ALA A 945 31.70 -17.70 4.74
C ALA A 945 30.75 -18.48 5.66
N LEU A 946 30.13 -19.58 5.19
CA LEU A 946 29.26 -20.44 6.00
C LEU A 946 30.05 -21.17 7.11
N ASN A 947 31.22 -21.70 6.79
CA ASN A 947 32.16 -22.30 7.76
C ASN A 947 32.53 -21.28 8.84
N SER A 948 32.89 -20.05 8.44
CA SER A 948 33.23 -18.93 9.33
C SER A 948 32.06 -18.55 10.24
N PHE A 949 30.82 -18.54 9.72
CA PHE A 949 29.60 -18.33 10.49
C PHE A 949 29.32 -19.43 11.53
N MET A 950 29.54 -20.69 11.18
CA MET A 950 29.22 -21.84 12.05
C MET A 950 30.31 -22.19 13.08
N THR A 951 31.55 -21.69 12.88
CA THR A 951 32.71 -22.01 13.73
C THR A 951 33.18 -20.87 14.63
N ARG A 952 32.87 -19.60 14.33
CA ARG A 952 33.28 -18.46 15.16
C ARG A 952 32.31 -18.19 16.31
N ARG A 953 32.84 -17.79 17.47
CA ARG A 953 32.03 -17.47 18.69
C ARG A 953 31.20 -16.20 18.57
N LYS A 954 31.77 -15.15 17.97
CA LYS A 954 31.09 -13.90 17.58
C LYS A 954 31.31 -13.76 16.08
N SER A 955 30.23 -13.87 15.29
CA SER A 955 30.26 -13.68 13.83
C SER A 955 29.25 -12.60 13.47
N SER A 956 29.65 -11.67 12.61
CA SER A 956 28.78 -10.61 12.06
C SER A 956 27.90 -11.12 10.90
N LEU A 957 28.17 -12.33 10.39
CA LEU A 957 27.27 -13.02 9.47
C LEU A 957 26.04 -13.54 10.23
N SER A 958 24.87 -13.58 9.56
CA SER A 958 23.62 -14.04 10.18
C SER A 958 22.85 -15.04 9.31
N THR A 959 21.98 -15.84 9.94
CA THR A 959 21.11 -16.80 9.26
C THR A 959 20.31 -16.15 8.14
N LYS A 960 19.76 -14.93 8.36
CA LYS A 960 18.98 -14.16 7.38
C LYS A 960 19.76 -13.92 6.08
N MET A 961 21.08 -13.76 6.13
CA MET A 961 21.94 -13.57 4.95
C MET A 961 22.00 -14.85 4.09
N PHE A 962 22.22 -16.01 4.70
CA PHE A 962 22.25 -17.29 3.98
C PHE A 962 20.86 -17.74 3.49
N THR A 963 19.79 -17.41 4.22
CA THR A 963 18.40 -17.53 3.72
C THR A 963 18.19 -16.75 2.42
N ASP A 964 18.66 -15.49 2.36
CA ASP A 964 18.53 -14.63 1.19
C ASP A 964 19.38 -15.13 0.00
N LEU A 965 20.57 -15.67 0.26
CA LEU A 965 21.38 -16.40 -0.73
C LEU A 965 20.61 -17.60 -1.30
N PHE A 966 20.03 -18.44 -0.43
CA PHE A 966 19.35 -19.68 -0.83
C PHE A 966 18.09 -19.39 -1.65
N ASN A 967 17.31 -18.39 -1.25
CA ASN A 967 16.10 -17.98 -1.96
C ASN A 967 16.36 -17.32 -3.31
N ARG A 968 17.51 -16.63 -3.50
CA ARG A 968 17.85 -15.96 -4.77
C ARG A 968 18.62 -16.86 -5.74
N PHE A 969 19.41 -17.80 -5.23
CA PHE A 969 20.31 -18.64 -6.02
C PHE A 969 20.24 -20.12 -5.57
N PRO A 970 19.16 -20.84 -5.92
CA PRO A 970 18.99 -22.26 -5.56
C PRO A 970 20.14 -23.17 -5.99
N VAL A 971 20.83 -22.86 -7.08
CA VAL A 971 22.03 -23.62 -7.53
C VAL A 971 23.19 -23.50 -6.52
N LEU A 972 23.41 -22.31 -5.94
CA LEU A 972 24.41 -22.14 -4.89
C LEU A 972 23.94 -22.76 -3.56
N CYS A 973 22.62 -22.73 -3.27
CA CYS A 973 22.04 -23.43 -2.13
C CYS A 973 22.38 -24.92 -2.16
N VAL A 974 22.11 -25.61 -3.28
CA VAL A 974 22.42 -27.04 -3.46
C VAL A 974 23.89 -27.33 -3.16
N ASN A 975 24.81 -26.55 -3.72
CA ASN A 975 26.25 -26.76 -3.51
C ASN A 975 26.68 -26.56 -2.04
N LEU A 976 25.97 -25.72 -1.28
CA LEU A 976 26.27 -25.41 0.12
C LEU A 976 25.55 -26.33 1.12
N LEU A 977 24.57 -27.11 0.66
CA LEU A 977 23.64 -27.81 1.54
C LEU A 977 24.31 -28.91 2.37
N ASP A 978 25.26 -29.66 1.79
CA ASP A 978 26.04 -30.67 2.52
C ASP A 978 26.78 -30.07 3.74
N THR A 979 27.35 -28.86 3.57
CA THR A 979 28.02 -28.13 4.65
C THR A 979 27.01 -27.64 5.70
N ALA A 980 25.84 -27.15 5.28
CA ALA A 980 24.78 -26.78 6.23
C ALA A 980 24.25 -27.99 7.02
N VAL A 981 24.13 -29.16 6.38
CA VAL A 981 23.72 -30.43 7.02
C VAL A 981 24.77 -30.93 8.02
N GLN A 982 26.06 -30.83 7.70
CA GLN A 982 27.15 -31.15 8.64
C GLN A 982 27.09 -30.30 9.92
N TYR A 983 26.76 -29.00 9.81
CA TYR A 983 26.72 -28.10 10.96
C TYR A 983 25.48 -28.25 11.87
N ILE A 984 24.51 -29.11 11.54
CA ILE A 984 23.42 -29.54 12.46
C ILE A 984 24.02 -30.14 13.76
N THR A 985 25.12 -30.87 13.62
CA THR A 985 25.91 -31.43 14.73
C THR A 985 27.21 -30.67 14.96
N ALA A 986 27.94 -30.32 13.90
CA ALA A 986 29.29 -29.76 14.01
C ALA A 986 29.36 -28.26 14.36
N GLY A 987 28.23 -27.55 14.49
CA GLY A 987 28.22 -26.12 14.86
C GLY A 987 28.80 -25.89 16.27
N LEU A 988 29.57 -24.81 16.45
CA LEU A 988 30.34 -24.57 17.69
C LEU A 988 29.46 -24.35 18.93
N ARG A 989 28.24 -23.83 18.75
CA ARG A 989 27.26 -23.57 19.81
C ARG A 989 25.90 -24.15 19.45
N GLU A 990 25.08 -24.44 20.47
CA GLU A 990 23.69 -24.85 20.29
C GLU A 990 22.88 -23.90 19.41
N HIS A 991 23.14 -22.60 19.52
CA HIS A 991 22.51 -21.59 18.68
C HIS A 991 22.86 -21.80 17.19
N GLN A 992 24.13 -22.03 16.85
CA GLN A 992 24.59 -22.29 15.48
C GLN A 992 24.07 -23.61 14.93
N GLN A 993 24.05 -24.67 15.74
CA GLN A 993 23.43 -25.96 15.39
C GLN A 993 21.93 -25.79 15.10
N GLY A 994 21.22 -24.97 15.89
CA GLY A 994 19.83 -24.60 15.63
C GLY A 994 19.65 -23.74 14.36
N GLN A 995 20.57 -22.81 14.08
CA GLN A 995 20.56 -22.01 12.85
C GLN A 995 20.83 -22.87 11.59
N ALA A 996 21.71 -23.86 11.67
CA ALA A 996 21.92 -24.84 10.62
C ALA A 996 20.63 -25.62 10.30
N CYS A 997 19.87 -26.04 11.34
CA CYS A 997 18.56 -26.66 11.15
C CYS A 997 17.57 -25.75 10.39
N VAL A 998 17.56 -24.44 10.68
CA VAL A 998 16.72 -23.45 9.97
C VAL A 998 17.12 -23.30 8.50
N LEU A 999 18.42 -23.21 8.20
CA LEU A 999 18.92 -23.11 6.82
C LEU A 999 18.58 -24.36 6.00
N VAL A 1000 18.77 -25.55 6.57
CA VAL A 1000 18.42 -26.82 5.93
C VAL A 1000 16.90 -26.93 5.74
N LEU A 1001 16.09 -26.57 6.74
CA LEU A 1001 14.63 -26.57 6.62
C LEU A 1001 14.13 -25.64 5.50
N GLN A 1002 14.70 -24.44 5.38
CA GLN A 1002 14.35 -23.48 4.31
C GLN A 1002 14.76 -23.98 2.92
N ALA A 1003 15.96 -24.55 2.79
CA ALA A 1003 16.39 -25.19 1.54
C ALA A 1003 15.44 -26.33 1.14
N LEU A 1004 15.04 -27.18 2.10
CA LEU A 1004 14.11 -28.29 1.88
C LEU A 1004 12.68 -27.83 1.53
N GLN A 1005 12.25 -26.65 2.01
CA GLN A 1005 10.95 -26.07 1.66
C GLN A 1005 10.90 -25.44 0.26
N SER A 1006 12.06 -25.15 -0.35
CA SER A 1006 12.13 -24.54 -1.68
C SER A 1006 11.82 -25.55 -2.79
N LYS A 1007 10.75 -25.27 -3.55
CA LYS A 1007 10.38 -26.04 -4.75
C LYS A 1007 11.47 -26.03 -5.82
N GLU A 1008 12.25 -24.95 -5.91
CA GLU A 1008 13.32 -24.80 -6.89
C GLU A 1008 14.51 -25.69 -6.54
N VAL A 1009 14.86 -25.79 -5.25
CA VAL A 1009 15.88 -26.73 -4.74
C VAL A 1009 15.43 -28.18 -4.95
N GLN A 1010 14.15 -28.50 -4.67
CA GLN A 1010 13.54 -29.81 -4.96
C GLN A 1010 13.53 -30.20 -6.45
N GLN A 1011 13.52 -29.23 -7.37
CA GLN A 1011 13.59 -29.49 -8.81
C GLN A 1011 15.04 -29.61 -9.32
N LEU A 1012 15.99 -28.98 -8.62
CA LEU A 1012 17.41 -29.07 -8.94
C LEU A 1012 18.04 -30.38 -8.46
N LEU A 1013 17.69 -30.81 -7.25
CA LEU A 1013 18.03 -32.11 -6.68
C LEU A 1013 17.07 -33.16 -7.25
N GLY A 1014 17.54 -33.99 -8.19
CA GLY A 1014 16.74 -35.09 -8.74
C GLY A 1014 16.35 -36.11 -7.65
N GLY A 1015 15.36 -36.97 -7.93
CA GLY A 1015 14.76 -37.87 -6.94
C GLY A 1015 15.75 -38.63 -6.05
N ASP A 1016 16.82 -39.18 -6.64
CA ASP A 1016 17.84 -39.95 -5.90
C ASP A 1016 18.77 -39.08 -5.06
N GLN A 1017 19.13 -37.87 -5.54
CA GLN A 1017 19.92 -36.91 -4.77
C GLN A 1017 19.11 -36.31 -3.62
N TRP A 1018 17.81 -36.11 -3.85
CA TRP A 1018 16.88 -35.64 -2.84
C TRP A 1018 16.64 -36.68 -1.73
N THR A 1019 16.53 -37.97 -2.07
CA THR A 1019 16.41 -39.03 -1.07
C THR A 1019 17.71 -39.23 -0.30
N GLU A 1020 18.86 -39.21 -0.96
CA GLU A 1020 20.17 -39.24 -0.29
C GLU A 1020 20.31 -38.08 0.73
N LEU A 1021 19.96 -36.86 0.32
CA LEU A 1021 19.97 -35.70 1.21
C LEU A 1021 19.01 -35.87 2.40
N CYS A 1022 17.81 -36.42 2.18
CA CYS A 1022 16.86 -36.72 3.27
C CYS A 1022 17.40 -37.79 4.24
N VAL A 1023 18.17 -38.77 3.75
CA VAL A 1023 18.88 -39.76 4.58
C VAL A 1023 20.00 -39.08 5.39
N GLN A 1024 20.80 -38.22 4.78
CA GLN A 1024 21.87 -37.48 5.47
C GLN A 1024 21.31 -36.58 6.58
N VAL A 1025 20.25 -35.82 6.30
CA VAL A 1025 19.54 -34.99 7.30
C VAL A 1025 18.98 -35.85 8.43
N THR A 1026 18.36 -36.98 8.10
CA THR A 1026 17.84 -37.93 9.11
C THR A 1026 18.96 -38.46 10.02
N SER A 1027 20.10 -38.85 9.44
CA SER A 1027 21.28 -39.31 10.18
C SER A 1027 21.81 -38.23 11.14
N GLN A 1028 21.97 -36.98 10.66
CA GLN A 1028 22.44 -35.87 11.49
C GLN A 1028 21.44 -35.44 12.58
N ILE A 1029 20.13 -35.68 12.39
CA ILE A 1029 19.14 -35.44 13.44
C ILE A 1029 19.25 -36.50 14.55
N THR A 1030 19.45 -37.77 14.20
CA THR A 1030 19.48 -38.87 15.18
C THR A 1030 20.65 -38.77 16.16
N THR A 1031 21.80 -38.22 15.74
CA THR A 1031 22.99 -38.04 16.56
C THR A 1031 22.89 -36.88 17.56
N VAL A 1032 21.96 -35.93 17.38
CA VAL A 1032 21.84 -34.72 18.23
C VAL A 1032 21.15 -34.99 19.58
N SER A 1033 20.30 -36.01 19.68
CA SER A 1033 19.31 -36.07 20.75
C SER A 1033 19.77 -36.72 22.07
N HIS A 1034 21.07 -36.92 22.26
CA HIS A 1034 21.61 -37.44 23.51
C HIS A 1034 22.09 -36.30 24.41
N THR A 1035 21.36 -36.13 25.53
CA THR A 1035 21.67 -35.28 26.70
C THR A 1035 21.70 -33.76 26.51
N ALA A 1036 20.90 -33.06 27.32
CA ALA A 1036 20.87 -31.59 27.51
C ALA A 1036 20.86 -30.73 26.23
N VAL A 1037 19.65 -30.41 25.72
CA VAL A 1037 19.45 -29.52 24.57
C VAL A 1037 18.56 -28.34 24.96
N GLY A 1038 19.00 -27.12 24.66
CA GLY A 1038 18.24 -25.89 24.87
C GLY A 1038 16.92 -25.86 24.09
N LYS A 1039 15.87 -25.28 24.70
CA LYS A 1039 14.48 -25.33 24.20
C LYS A 1039 14.32 -24.81 22.77
N GLU A 1040 15.06 -23.79 22.37
CA GLU A 1040 15.02 -23.27 21.00
C GLU A 1040 15.63 -24.22 19.97
N ARG A 1041 16.77 -24.83 20.29
CA ARG A 1041 17.46 -25.78 19.40
C ARG A 1041 16.55 -26.99 19.19
N LEU A 1042 15.92 -27.49 20.26
CA LEU A 1042 14.94 -28.56 20.20
C LEU A 1042 13.75 -28.21 19.29
N LEU A 1043 13.19 -26.99 19.40
CA LEU A 1043 12.10 -26.55 18.53
C LEU A 1043 12.50 -26.58 17.05
N LYS A 1044 13.67 -26.01 16.70
CA LYS A 1044 14.19 -25.93 15.32
C LYS A 1044 14.45 -27.33 14.74
N ILE A 1045 14.91 -28.27 15.56
CA ILE A 1045 15.07 -29.69 15.16
C ILE A 1045 13.70 -30.35 14.95
N LEU A 1046 12.73 -30.16 15.86
CA LEU A 1046 11.40 -30.75 15.73
C LEU A 1046 10.64 -30.21 14.49
N GLU A 1047 10.81 -28.93 14.14
CA GLU A 1047 10.25 -28.36 12.91
C GLU A 1047 10.87 -29.01 11.65
N LEU A 1048 12.19 -29.25 11.66
CA LEU A 1048 12.89 -29.97 10.59
C LEU A 1048 12.43 -31.43 10.48
N CYS A 1049 12.34 -32.16 11.60
CA CYS A 1049 11.79 -33.51 11.67
C CYS A 1049 10.36 -33.57 11.11
N HIS A 1050 9.50 -32.63 11.52
CA HIS A 1050 8.10 -32.58 11.08
C HIS A 1050 8.00 -32.47 9.56
N PHE A 1051 8.84 -31.64 8.94
CA PHE A 1051 8.87 -31.46 7.49
C PHE A 1051 9.31 -32.74 6.76
N VAL A 1052 10.44 -33.33 7.16
CA VAL A 1052 10.99 -34.55 6.54
C VAL A 1052 10.01 -35.72 6.64
N LEU A 1053 9.41 -35.94 7.82
CA LEU A 1053 8.43 -37.02 8.04
C LEU A 1053 7.16 -36.83 7.21
N LYS A 1054 6.62 -35.61 7.18
CA LYS A 1054 5.44 -35.26 6.37
C LYS A 1054 5.69 -35.51 4.88
N HIS A 1055 6.83 -35.06 4.38
CA HIS A 1055 7.18 -35.19 2.96
C HIS A 1055 7.46 -36.65 2.57
N SER A 1056 8.13 -37.41 3.44
CA SER A 1056 8.37 -38.85 3.28
C SER A 1056 7.05 -39.63 3.13
N GLN A 1057 6.07 -39.41 4.01
CA GLN A 1057 4.76 -40.05 3.92
C GLN A 1057 3.97 -39.64 2.67
N GLN A 1058 4.10 -38.39 2.23
CA GLN A 1058 3.41 -37.88 1.03
C GLN A 1058 3.99 -38.44 -0.27
N GLN A 1059 5.31 -38.65 -0.35
CA GLN A 1059 5.99 -39.15 -1.56
C GLN A 1059 6.35 -40.65 -1.53
N LYS A 1060 6.01 -41.38 -0.45
CA LYS A 1060 6.34 -42.81 -0.25
C LYS A 1060 7.84 -43.12 -0.34
N LEU A 1061 8.67 -42.24 0.22
CA LEU A 1061 10.13 -42.46 0.24
C LEU A 1061 10.49 -43.59 1.21
N SER A 1062 11.39 -44.48 0.80
CA SER A 1062 11.89 -45.59 1.61
C SER A 1062 12.97 -45.14 2.60
N LEU A 1063 12.59 -44.26 3.53
CA LEU A 1063 13.44 -43.85 4.65
C LEU A 1063 13.21 -44.77 5.85
N ASP A 1064 14.28 -45.18 6.53
CA ASP A 1064 14.15 -45.82 7.85
C ASP A 1064 13.82 -44.76 8.91
N LEU A 1065 12.62 -44.86 9.47
CA LEU A 1065 12.11 -43.92 10.46
C LEU A 1065 12.23 -44.44 11.91
N GLN A 1066 12.66 -45.70 12.11
CA GLN A 1066 12.88 -46.28 13.45
C GLN A 1066 13.91 -45.48 14.27
N PRO A 1067 15.06 -45.03 13.72
CA PRO A 1067 16.05 -44.27 14.48
C PRO A 1067 15.49 -42.96 15.06
N ILE A 1068 14.69 -42.20 14.29
CA ILE A 1068 14.06 -40.96 14.77
C ILE A 1068 13.06 -41.26 15.89
N GLN A 1069 12.26 -42.34 15.76
CA GLN A 1069 11.28 -42.71 16.78
C GLN A 1069 11.94 -43.05 18.12
N ASN A 1070 12.97 -43.91 18.09
CA ASN A 1070 13.73 -44.33 19.26
C ASN A 1070 14.42 -43.16 19.98
N VAL A 1071 14.77 -42.12 19.20
CA VAL A 1071 15.40 -40.88 19.67
C VAL A 1071 14.40 -39.90 20.30
N LEU A 1072 13.20 -39.75 19.72
CA LEU A 1072 12.23 -38.77 20.20
C LEU A 1072 11.39 -39.27 21.39
N GLN A 1073 11.15 -40.57 21.49
CA GLN A 1073 10.29 -41.17 22.51
C GLN A 1073 10.75 -40.93 23.98
N PRO A 1074 12.06 -40.91 24.33
CA PRO A 1074 12.53 -40.59 25.68
C PRO A 1074 12.41 -39.11 26.08
N LEU A 1075 12.25 -38.18 25.12
CA LEU A 1075 12.26 -36.73 25.42
C LEU A 1075 11.13 -36.30 26.35
N THR A 1076 10.00 -37.01 26.32
CA THR A 1076 8.86 -36.81 27.23
C THR A 1076 9.15 -37.14 28.70
N GLU A 1077 10.20 -37.91 29.00
CA GLU A 1077 10.62 -38.23 30.37
C GLU A 1077 11.66 -37.22 30.90
N VAL A 1078 12.42 -36.58 30.00
CA VAL A 1078 13.53 -35.67 30.33
C VAL A 1078 13.11 -34.20 30.35
N ILE A 1079 12.09 -33.80 29.58
CA ILE A 1079 11.72 -32.39 29.40
C ILE A 1079 10.31 -32.10 29.95
N THR A 1080 10.23 -31.27 30.98
CA THR A 1080 8.97 -30.76 31.53
C THR A 1080 8.37 -29.68 30.61
N PHE A 1081 7.54 -30.12 29.66
CA PHE A 1081 6.72 -29.21 28.86
C PHE A 1081 5.71 -28.46 29.74
N LYS A 1082 5.78 -27.12 29.77
CA LYS A 1082 4.74 -26.28 30.36
C LYS A 1082 3.56 -26.21 29.39
N LYS A 1083 2.34 -26.48 29.90
CA LYS A 1083 1.04 -26.75 29.22
C LYS A 1083 0.59 -25.89 28.02
N THR A 1084 1.33 -24.86 27.61
CA THR A 1084 1.01 -23.95 26.50
C THR A 1084 2.31 -23.45 25.86
N GLY A 1085 3.09 -24.35 25.25
CA GLY A 1085 4.35 -24.02 24.60
C GLY A 1085 4.43 -24.54 23.17
N LYS A 1086 4.87 -23.71 22.23
CA LYS A 1086 5.05 -24.02 20.79
C LYS A 1086 5.86 -25.31 20.53
N VAL A 1087 6.79 -25.64 21.45
CA VAL A 1087 7.60 -26.88 21.41
C VAL A 1087 6.76 -28.14 21.65
N GLU A 1088 5.79 -28.09 22.58
CA GLU A 1088 4.94 -29.23 22.92
C GLU A 1088 4.00 -29.57 21.75
N ASP A 1089 3.36 -28.55 21.18
CA ASP A 1089 2.49 -28.72 19.99
C ASP A 1089 3.26 -29.31 18.80
N THR A 1090 4.48 -28.81 18.52
CA THR A 1090 5.32 -29.32 17.43
C THR A 1090 5.82 -30.75 17.71
N TYR A 1091 6.22 -31.07 18.95
CA TYR A 1091 6.58 -32.44 19.36
C TYR A 1091 5.42 -33.41 19.11
N TRP A 1092 4.21 -33.10 19.58
CA TRP A 1092 3.06 -33.98 19.34
C TRP A 1092 2.64 -34.04 17.87
N ALA A 1093 2.85 -32.97 17.09
CA ALA A 1093 2.64 -32.98 15.65
C ALA A 1093 3.63 -33.90 14.92
N VAL A 1094 4.86 -34.05 15.42
CA VAL A 1094 5.85 -35.05 14.96
C VAL A 1094 5.43 -36.46 15.40
N MET A 1095 5.16 -36.66 16.70
CA MET A 1095 4.82 -37.97 17.27
C MET A 1095 3.55 -38.59 16.66
N LYS A 1096 2.63 -37.76 16.17
CA LYS A 1096 1.45 -38.21 15.41
C LYS A 1096 1.80 -38.99 14.13
N TYR A 1097 2.90 -38.68 13.45
CA TYR A 1097 3.33 -39.44 12.27
C TYR A 1097 3.81 -40.85 12.61
N PHE A 1098 4.25 -41.07 13.85
CA PHE A 1098 4.59 -42.39 14.41
C PHE A 1098 3.40 -43.10 15.07
N GLY A 1099 2.18 -42.57 14.93
CA GLY A 1099 0.95 -43.14 15.49
C GLY A 1099 0.69 -42.84 16.97
N VAL A 1100 1.59 -42.11 17.64
CA VAL A 1100 1.45 -41.76 19.06
C VAL A 1100 0.52 -40.53 19.20
N SER A 1101 -0.51 -40.63 20.03
CA SER A 1101 -1.57 -39.62 20.16
C SER A 1101 -1.68 -39.06 21.58
N ILE A 1102 -1.93 -37.75 21.70
CA ILE A 1102 -2.17 -37.07 22.99
C ILE A 1102 -3.44 -37.63 23.66
N GLU A 1103 -3.34 -38.03 24.94
CA GLU A 1103 -4.49 -38.28 25.80
C GLU A 1103 -5.23 -36.97 26.16
N LYS A 1104 -6.02 -36.44 25.21
CA LYS A 1104 -6.81 -35.23 25.45
C LYS A 1104 -7.98 -35.50 26.40
N LYS A 1105 -7.84 -35.10 27.67
CA LYS A 1105 -8.99 -34.84 28.55
C LYS A 1105 -9.96 -33.87 27.85
N ARG A 1106 -11.15 -34.38 27.51
CA ARG A 1106 -12.18 -33.67 26.74
C ARG A 1106 -12.59 -32.36 27.41
N ASN A 1107 -12.50 -31.26 26.66
CA ASN A 1107 -13.40 -30.12 26.83
C ASN A 1107 -14.25 -29.97 25.55
N LYS A 1108 -15.50 -30.44 25.60
CA LYS A 1108 -16.50 -30.22 24.56
C LYS A 1108 -17.07 -28.81 24.72
N ASN A 1109 -16.60 -27.83 23.96
CA ASN A 1109 -17.34 -26.62 23.55
C ASN A 1109 -16.43 -25.68 22.73
N LYS A 1110 -16.54 -25.71 21.38
CA LYS A 1110 -16.15 -24.66 20.38
C LYS A 1110 -15.94 -25.24 18.96
N MET A 1111 -16.84 -26.09 18.46
CA MET A 1111 -16.76 -26.58 17.07
C MET A 1111 -18.14 -26.73 16.41
N PHE A 1112 -18.89 -25.62 16.33
CA PHE A 1112 -20.19 -25.59 15.63
C PHE A 1112 -20.49 -24.33 14.79
N ASN A 1113 -19.69 -23.25 14.90
CA ASN A 1113 -19.98 -21.97 14.23
C ASN A 1113 -19.14 -21.65 12.98
N TYR A 1114 -18.16 -22.48 12.61
CA TYR A 1114 -17.27 -22.19 11.47
C TYR A 1114 -17.60 -22.94 10.15
N LEU A 1115 -18.55 -23.90 10.16
CA LEU A 1115 -18.82 -24.75 8.98
C LEU A 1115 -20.02 -24.31 8.12
N CYS A 1116 -20.79 -23.28 8.51
CA CYS A 1116 -22.08 -22.96 7.88
C CYS A 1116 -22.05 -21.88 6.78
N CYS A 1117 -20.93 -21.19 6.53
CA CYS A 1117 -20.90 -20.07 5.57
C CYS A 1117 -20.12 -20.31 4.26
N PHE A 1118 -19.24 -21.32 4.19
CA PHE A 1118 -18.22 -21.39 3.12
C PHE A 1118 -18.49 -22.38 1.97
N LYS A 1119 -19.63 -23.10 1.95
CA LYS A 1119 -19.86 -24.20 0.98
C LYS A 1119 -21.17 -24.16 0.19
N ILE A 1120 -21.77 -22.99 0.02
CA ILE A 1120 -22.94 -22.82 -0.87
C ILE A 1120 -22.49 -22.42 -2.29
N ASN A 1121 -21.45 -21.59 -2.45
CA ASN A 1121 -20.99 -21.13 -3.78
C ASN A 1121 -20.11 -22.16 -4.54
N GLU A 1122 -19.35 -23.03 -3.86
CA GLU A 1122 -18.59 -24.08 -4.55
C GLU A 1122 -19.50 -25.16 -5.15
N VAL A 1123 -20.57 -25.54 -4.44
CA VAL A 1123 -21.52 -26.55 -4.92
C VAL A 1123 -22.27 -26.07 -6.16
N MET A 1124 -22.53 -24.76 -6.29
CA MET A 1124 -23.15 -24.19 -7.50
C MET A 1124 -22.22 -24.12 -8.71
N LYS A 1125 -20.88 -24.14 -8.55
CA LYS A 1125 -19.96 -24.20 -9.70
C LYS A 1125 -19.73 -25.61 -10.25
N LEU A 1126 -19.94 -26.65 -9.44
CA LEU A 1126 -19.71 -28.05 -9.81
C LEU A 1126 -20.91 -28.74 -10.49
N SER A 1127 -22.02 -28.03 -10.73
CA SER A 1127 -23.18 -28.53 -11.50
C SER A 1127 -23.25 -28.03 -12.95
N CYS A 1128 -22.15 -27.46 -13.47
CA CYS A 1128 -21.99 -27.06 -14.88
C CYS A 1128 -20.84 -27.82 -15.59
N MET A 1129 -20.49 -29.02 -15.12
CA MET A 1129 -19.63 -30.00 -15.81
C MET A 1129 -20.28 -31.38 -15.81
#